data_AF-J7L5L8-F1
#
_entry.id   AF-J7L5L8-F1
#
_cell.length_a   1.000
_cell.length_b   1.000
_cell.length_c   1.000
_cell.angle_alpha   90.00
_cell.angle_beta   90.00
_cell.angle_gamma   90.00
#
_symmetry.space_group_name_H-M   'P 1'
#
loop_
_entity.id
_entity.type
_entity.pdbx_description
1 polymer ?
#
loop_
_entity_poly.entity_id
_entity_poly.type
_entity_poly.pdbx_seq_one_letter_code
_entity_poly.pdbx_strand_id
1 'polypeptide(L)'
;MTDRLISAISDCLDWARAARNPAPVETEALVLLLGVHRDRGAPDPADWTLDDVLEVAEAIRRRERPPHGFRDTWLSWCDHLVSTGRLISTESPRRLRALIETVDLDPIDPTTPVEEPAFEVAAPLLDRLGHGEVDADPIRPHLPAPPRDLDALAEDCPLLCRAARLADWVAPYRLLRPGTEHDALNDDDVVEAAETLDVAPEEIGPVFGVARAAGLLRTTYLHILPGSAARAWSRRRPGAAADSWADALFTMTALPGPAPFLLLGELFLTGRARSIADLAHIGAGEDDPAGHVHRSLEALSRLGAVEETAPGRYRITALGDHCVDRRLRVSGIDLPRIPPVSDLTAGELLDLAARGPSFEPWTPAPGPTRCWRWSPRARSPRTPRSSAEPSRPRPAVPPQAAGPLSRARLRTPRHPGLGWYAFPFALVERPPMNRSVLITGAARGLGRAIALAFAQAGDRVAVHYGSSRSEAEELLGLLPGKDHTLIEADLRDPDAPPALVATAVERLGGVDVLVNNAAVNLPHPVADTSFEEWSRVWRETVDVNILGAAHLSHQVARNMIERGVRGRIVNIGSRGAFKGEPDHPAYGASKAALHSLGQSLAVSLAPHGIAVASIAPGFIATERVAHRITDEVLAQSPFGRVATPEEIAAAVLHLASPEAEWASGSVLDLNGASYLH
;
A
#
# COMPACT_ATOMS: atom_id res chain seq x y z
N MET A 1 -5.50 -13.35 -0.32
CA MET A 1 -4.39 -13.56 0.64
C MET A 1 -3.16 -14.23 0.01
N THR A 2 -3.31 -15.15 -0.95
CA THR A 2 -2.16 -15.81 -1.62
C THR A 2 -1.20 -14.84 -2.32
N ASP A 3 -1.71 -13.78 -2.96
CA ASP A 3 -0.86 -12.76 -3.61
C ASP A 3 -0.02 -11.95 -2.62
N ARG A 4 -0.55 -11.68 -1.40
CA ARG A 4 0.20 -10.99 -0.34
C ARG A 4 1.34 -11.86 0.19
N LEU A 5 1.10 -13.16 0.35
CA LEU A 5 2.12 -14.13 0.74
C LEU A 5 3.24 -14.23 -0.31
N ILE A 6 2.89 -14.33 -1.59
CA ILE A 6 3.87 -14.40 -2.67
C ILE A 6 4.71 -13.11 -2.73
N SER A 7 4.06 -11.94 -2.61
CA SER A 7 4.76 -10.65 -2.55
C SER A 7 5.70 -10.59 -1.35
N ALA A 8 5.24 -10.98 -0.16
CA ALA A 8 6.03 -10.98 1.07
C ALA A 8 7.27 -11.89 0.95
N ILE A 9 7.10 -13.09 0.37
CA ILE A 9 8.20 -14.02 0.13
C ILE A 9 9.22 -13.41 -0.84
N SER A 10 8.77 -12.86 -1.97
CA SER A 10 9.65 -12.22 -2.95
C SER A 10 10.43 -11.06 -2.34
N ASP A 11 9.75 -10.20 -1.60
CA ASP A 11 10.35 -9.02 -0.97
C ASP A 11 11.43 -9.40 0.05
N CYS A 12 11.22 -10.47 0.83
CA CYS A 12 12.23 -10.99 1.76
C CYS A 12 13.44 -11.57 1.02
N LEU A 13 13.21 -12.35 -0.04
CA LEU A 13 14.28 -12.93 -0.84
C LEU A 13 15.12 -11.86 -1.54
N ASP A 14 14.50 -10.81 -2.06
CA ASP A 14 15.20 -9.69 -2.69
C ASP A 14 15.98 -8.86 -1.66
N TRP A 15 15.38 -8.62 -0.49
CA TRP A 15 16.06 -7.99 0.63
C TRP A 15 17.29 -8.79 1.08
N ALA A 16 17.17 -10.12 1.22
CA ALA A 16 18.26 -10.98 1.65
C ALA A 16 19.44 -10.96 0.66
N ARG A 17 19.19 -10.79 -0.65
CA ARG A 17 20.26 -10.62 -1.64
C ARG A 17 20.99 -9.29 -1.54
N ALA A 18 20.30 -8.25 -1.07
CA ALA A 18 20.85 -6.90 -0.96
C ALA A 18 21.44 -6.58 0.43
N ALA A 19 21.04 -7.32 1.46
CA ALA A 19 21.48 -7.11 2.83
C ALA A 19 22.97 -7.45 2.99
N ARG A 20 23.67 -6.67 3.84
CA ARG A 20 25.13 -6.80 4.02
C ARG A 20 25.57 -8.14 4.62
N ASN A 21 24.77 -8.73 5.51
CA ASN A 21 25.06 -10.00 6.17
C ASN A 21 23.78 -10.61 6.80
N PRO A 22 22.76 -10.98 6.01
CA PRO A 22 21.59 -11.67 6.55
C PRO A 22 21.93 -13.12 6.90
N ALA A 23 21.17 -13.73 7.80
CA ALA A 23 21.20 -15.18 7.94
C ALA A 23 20.66 -15.84 6.64
N PRO A 24 21.07 -17.09 6.31
CA PRO A 24 20.58 -17.77 5.11
C PRO A 24 19.04 -17.82 5.06
N VAL A 25 18.47 -17.52 3.89
CA VAL A 25 17.02 -17.59 3.66
C VAL A 25 16.74 -18.75 2.71
N GLU A 26 16.13 -19.80 3.24
CA GLU A 26 15.68 -20.95 2.46
C GLU A 26 14.22 -20.74 2.03
N THR A 27 13.96 -20.75 0.73
CA THR A 27 12.62 -20.48 0.18
C THR A 27 11.57 -21.44 0.74
N GLU A 28 11.90 -22.73 0.89
CA GLU A 28 10.99 -23.73 1.44
C GLU A 28 10.64 -23.46 2.91
N ALA A 29 11.64 -23.06 3.72
CA ALA A 29 11.43 -22.70 5.11
C ALA A 29 10.59 -21.41 5.23
N LEU A 30 10.79 -20.43 4.35
CA LEU A 30 10.04 -19.19 4.34
C LEU A 30 8.58 -19.39 3.92
N VAL A 31 8.33 -20.21 2.90
CA VAL A 31 6.98 -20.61 2.49
C VAL A 31 6.27 -21.33 3.63
N LEU A 32 6.96 -22.24 4.32
CA LEU A 32 6.41 -22.95 5.46
C LEU A 32 6.09 -22.01 6.62
N LEU A 33 7.03 -21.13 7.00
CA LEU A 33 6.88 -20.16 8.08
C LEU A 33 5.60 -19.33 7.90
N LEU A 34 5.47 -18.69 6.74
CA LEU A 34 4.34 -17.80 6.49
C LEU A 34 3.04 -18.57 6.22
N GLY A 35 3.14 -19.80 5.70
CA GLY A 35 2.00 -20.70 5.56
C GLY A 35 1.41 -21.10 6.92
N VAL A 36 2.26 -21.54 7.86
CA VAL A 36 1.85 -21.89 9.23
C VAL A 36 1.28 -20.68 9.96
N HIS A 37 1.94 -19.53 9.86
CA HIS A 37 1.46 -18.28 10.45
C HIS A 37 0.05 -17.91 9.95
N ARG A 38 -0.17 -17.99 8.64
CA ARG A 38 -1.49 -17.78 8.04
C ARG A 38 -2.51 -18.82 8.52
N ASP A 39 -2.16 -20.10 8.51
CA ASP A 39 -3.10 -21.19 8.83
C ASP A 39 -3.58 -21.12 10.29
N ARG A 40 -2.86 -20.37 11.13
CA ARG A 40 -3.23 -20.02 12.51
C ARG A 40 -4.08 -18.75 12.65
N GLY A 41 -4.47 -18.15 11.53
CA GLY A 41 -5.41 -17.02 11.50
C GLY A 41 -4.74 -15.64 11.42
N ALA A 42 -3.42 -15.57 11.19
CA ALA A 42 -2.75 -14.27 11.05
C ALA A 42 -3.32 -13.48 9.84
N PRO A 43 -3.80 -12.24 10.06
CA PRO A 43 -4.45 -11.44 9.01
C PRO A 43 -3.46 -10.85 7.99
N ASP A 44 -2.19 -10.67 8.40
CA ASP A 44 -1.11 -10.14 7.56
C ASP A 44 0.21 -10.87 7.85
N PRO A 45 1.04 -11.20 6.83
CA PRO A 45 2.33 -11.85 7.04
C PRO A 45 3.30 -11.04 7.92
N ALA A 46 3.10 -9.73 8.07
CA ALA A 46 3.93 -8.85 8.88
C ALA A 46 3.40 -8.55 10.29
N ASP A 47 2.26 -9.11 10.67
CA ASP A 47 1.69 -9.00 12.02
C ASP A 47 2.12 -10.21 12.86
N TRP A 48 2.90 -10.00 13.92
CA TRP A 48 3.52 -11.08 14.70
C TRP A 48 3.45 -10.77 16.19
N THR A 49 2.88 -11.66 16.97
CA THR A 49 2.87 -11.61 18.44
C THR A 49 3.89 -12.60 19.02
N LEU A 50 4.12 -12.55 20.34
CA LEU A 50 4.93 -13.56 21.01
C LEU A 50 4.24 -14.94 21.00
N ASP A 51 2.91 -14.96 21.07
CA ASP A 51 2.12 -16.19 21.00
C ASP A 51 2.21 -16.82 19.61
N ASP A 52 2.15 -16.03 18.53
CA ASP A 52 2.36 -16.53 17.16
C ASP A 52 3.70 -17.25 17.02
N VAL A 53 4.76 -16.74 17.68
CA VAL A 53 6.08 -17.38 17.69
C VAL A 53 6.02 -18.74 18.38
N LEU A 54 5.36 -18.84 19.54
CA LEU A 54 5.21 -20.11 20.25
C LEU A 54 4.38 -21.11 19.46
N GLU A 55 3.27 -20.66 18.87
CA GLU A 55 2.40 -21.50 18.08
C GLU A 55 3.12 -22.01 16.82
N VAL A 56 3.76 -21.14 16.05
CA VAL A 56 4.55 -21.53 14.87
C VAL A 56 5.62 -22.54 15.26
N ALA A 57 6.36 -22.30 16.35
CA ALA A 57 7.36 -23.25 16.82
C ALA A 57 6.75 -24.63 17.12
N GLU A 58 5.62 -24.69 17.83
CA GLU A 58 4.92 -25.95 18.11
C GLU A 58 4.46 -26.68 16.83
N ALA A 59 3.97 -25.94 15.82
CA ALA A 59 3.62 -26.54 14.52
C ALA A 59 4.84 -27.13 13.80
N ILE A 60 6.01 -26.52 13.95
CA ILE A 60 7.25 -26.99 13.34
C ILE A 60 7.78 -28.22 14.06
N ARG A 61 7.72 -28.26 15.40
CA ARG A 61 8.14 -29.41 16.23
C ARG A 61 7.35 -30.68 15.94
N ARG A 62 6.08 -30.56 15.53
CA ARG A 62 5.24 -31.72 15.16
C ARG A 62 5.55 -32.31 13.78
N ARG A 63 6.40 -31.67 12.98
CA ARG A 63 6.74 -32.17 11.64
C ARG A 63 7.81 -33.24 11.77
N GLU A 64 7.62 -34.34 11.03
CA GLU A 64 8.63 -35.41 10.94
C GLU A 64 9.98 -34.91 10.43
N ARG A 65 9.98 -33.87 9.58
CA ARG A 65 11.18 -33.24 9.01
C ARG A 65 10.99 -31.73 8.90
N PRO A 66 11.44 -30.93 9.87
CA PRO A 66 11.52 -29.48 9.70
C PRO A 66 12.58 -29.16 8.62
N PRO A 67 12.36 -28.14 7.77
CA PRO A 67 13.34 -27.76 6.76
C PRO A 67 14.64 -27.28 7.41
N HIS A 68 15.78 -27.60 6.78
CA HIS A 68 17.08 -27.13 7.24
C HIS A 68 17.13 -25.60 7.27
N GLY A 69 17.80 -25.01 8.27
CA GLY A 69 17.95 -23.55 8.37
C GLY A 69 16.66 -22.80 8.67
N PHE A 70 15.62 -23.47 9.22
CA PHE A 70 14.34 -22.81 9.53
C PHE A 70 14.49 -21.60 10.47
N ARG A 71 15.27 -21.75 11.56
CA ARG A 71 15.52 -20.66 12.51
C ARG A 71 16.21 -19.48 11.83
N ASP A 72 17.26 -19.73 11.04
CA ASP A 72 17.98 -18.70 10.30
C ASP A 72 17.07 -17.96 9.31
N THR A 73 16.22 -18.71 8.61
CA THR A 73 15.21 -18.15 7.69
C THR A 73 14.21 -17.28 8.43
N TRP A 74 13.76 -17.70 9.61
CA TRP A 74 12.83 -16.94 10.45
C TRP A 74 13.46 -15.67 11.02
N LEU A 75 14.70 -15.75 11.50
CA LEU A 75 15.46 -14.58 11.95
C LEU A 75 15.66 -13.58 10.80
N SER A 76 15.99 -14.05 9.60
CA SER A 76 16.09 -13.19 8.42
C SER A 76 14.74 -12.59 8.00
N TRP A 77 13.64 -13.30 8.15
CA TRP A 77 12.30 -12.74 7.95
C TRP A 77 12.00 -11.61 8.96
N CYS A 78 12.33 -11.82 10.23
CA CYS A 78 12.19 -10.78 11.26
C CYS A 78 13.07 -9.55 10.94
N ASP A 79 14.34 -9.76 10.59
CA ASP A 79 15.28 -8.71 10.20
C ASP A 79 14.81 -7.96 8.95
N HIS A 80 14.22 -8.65 7.97
CA HIS A 80 13.59 -8.05 6.80
C HIS A 80 12.47 -7.10 7.21
N LEU A 81 11.51 -7.55 8.02
CA LEU A 81 10.38 -6.74 8.46
C LEU A 81 10.83 -5.49 9.26
N VAL A 82 11.81 -5.66 10.14
CA VAL A 82 12.33 -4.57 10.98
C VAL A 82 13.10 -3.55 10.15
N SER A 83 14.02 -3.99 9.29
CA SER A 83 14.88 -3.10 8.51
C SER A 83 14.13 -2.36 7.39
N THR A 84 13.11 -2.99 6.80
CA THR A 84 12.24 -2.35 5.79
C THR A 84 11.10 -1.55 6.42
N GLY A 85 10.90 -1.68 7.74
CA GLY A 85 9.83 -1.00 8.44
C GLY A 85 8.44 -1.52 8.16
N ARG A 86 8.34 -2.80 7.81
CA ARG A 86 7.10 -3.49 7.48
C ARG A 86 6.51 -4.25 8.66
N LEU A 87 7.24 -4.45 9.77
CA LEU A 87 6.68 -5.06 10.98
C LEU A 87 5.51 -4.23 11.51
N ILE A 88 4.31 -4.83 11.56
CA ILE A 88 3.06 -4.19 12.01
C ILE A 88 2.85 -4.39 13.52
N SER A 89 3.50 -5.40 14.08
CA SER A 89 3.38 -5.82 15.48
C SER A 89 3.54 -4.68 16.50
N THR A 90 2.72 -4.73 17.54
CA THR A 90 2.88 -3.93 18.76
C THR A 90 3.98 -4.45 19.68
N GLU A 91 4.45 -5.70 19.48
CA GLU A 91 5.51 -6.32 20.25
C GLU A 91 6.88 -5.72 19.95
N SER A 92 7.79 -5.82 20.92
CA SER A 92 9.17 -5.40 20.72
C SER A 92 9.86 -6.27 19.67
N PRO A 93 10.48 -5.69 18.62
CA PRO A 93 11.32 -6.45 17.69
C PRO A 93 12.46 -7.19 18.38
N ARG A 94 13.01 -6.64 19.47
CA ARG A 94 14.05 -7.29 20.27
C ARG A 94 13.51 -8.53 20.96
N ARG A 95 12.30 -8.46 21.55
CA ARG A 95 11.64 -9.60 22.20
C ARG A 95 11.24 -10.68 21.20
N LEU A 96 10.64 -10.30 20.07
CA LEU A 96 10.31 -11.22 18.99
C LEU A 96 11.56 -11.96 18.52
N ARG A 97 12.63 -11.22 18.21
CA ARG A 97 13.89 -11.81 17.74
C ARG A 97 14.53 -12.71 18.81
N ALA A 98 14.60 -12.27 20.06
CA ALA A 98 15.16 -13.07 21.17
C ALA A 98 14.37 -14.38 21.38
N LEU A 99 13.04 -14.31 21.33
CA LEU A 99 12.20 -15.51 21.43
C LEU A 99 12.43 -16.45 20.26
N ILE A 100 12.51 -15.94 19.02
CA ILE A 100 12.84 -16.74 17.83
C ILE A 100 14.24 -17.36 17.95
N GLU A 101 15.20 -16.75 18.65
CA GLU A 101 16.53 -17.33 18.89
C GLU A 101 16.49 -18.50 19.88
N THR A 102 15.63 -18.43 20.89
CA THR A 102 15.62 -19.40 22.02
C THR A 102 14.52 -20.45 21.97
N VAL A 103 13.44 -20.22 21.20
CA VAL A 103 12.28 -21.12 21.19
C VAL A 103 12.68 -22.52 20.76
N ASP A 104 12.18 -23.56 21.43
CA ASP A 104 12.48 -24.94 21.09
C ASP A 104 11.89 -25.30 19.71
N LEU A 105 12.69 -25.93 18.85
CA LEU A 105 12.29 -26.42 17.53
C LEU A 105 12.57 -27.92 17.38
N ASP A 106 12.98 -28.59 18.46
CA ASP A 106 13.29 -30.02 18.43
C ASP A 106 12.00 -30.84 18.21
N PRO A 107 12.04 -31.85 17.31
CA PRO A 107 10.85 -32.63 16.98
C PRO A 107 10.25 -33.33 18.21
N ILE A 108 8.93 -33.24 18.34
CA ILE A 108 8.16 -33.94 19.36
C ILE A 108 7.30 -35.04 18.72
N ASP A 109 6.90 -36.03 19.52
CA ASP A 109 5.95 -37.05 19.07
C ASP A 109 4.61 -36.37 18.70
N PRO A 110 4.14 -36.47 17.45
CA PRO A 110 2.90 -35.84 17.00
C PRO A 110 1.65 -36.36 17.75
N THR A 111 1.76 -37.48 18.47
CA THR A 111 0.69 -38.03 19.33
C THR A 111 0.65 -37.41 20.74
N THR A 112 1.60 -36.54 21.08
CA THR A 112 1.61 -35.81 22.36
C THR A 112 0.41 -34.86 22.40
N PRO A 113 -0.52 -35.01 23.37
CA PRO A 113 -1.68 -34.13 23.48
C PRO A 113 -1.23 -32.69 23.72
N VAL A 114 -1.82 -31.75 22.97
CA VAL A 114 -1.67 -30.31 23.22
C VAL A 114 -2.61 -29.98 24.39
N GLU A 115 -2.11 -29.33 25.44
CA GLU A 115 -2.99 -28.49 26.26
C GLU A 115 -3.41 -27.33 25.37
N GLU A 116 -4.58 -27.43 24.73
CA GLU A 116 -5.12 -26.32 23.96
C GLU A 116 -5.24 -25.11 24.92
N PRO A 117 -4.57 -23.98 24.64
CA PRO A 117 -4.79 -22.79 25.42
C PRO A 117 -6.28 -22.47 25.31
N ALA A 118 -6.91 -22.25 26.45
CA ALA A 118 -8.35 -22.16 26.57
C ALA A 118 -8.93 -21.11 25.60
N PHE A 119 -9.42 -21.57 24.45
CA PHE A 119 -10.36 -20.84 23.60
C PHE A 119 -11.66 -20.48 24.37
N GLU A 120 -11.82 -21.01 25.59
CA GLU A 120 -12.94 -20.78 26.50
C GLU A 120 -13.19 -19.30 26.80
N VAL A 121 -12.17 -18.44 26.74
CA VAL A 121 -12.31 -17.04 27.18
C VAL A 121 -13.03 -16.16 26.15
N ALA A 122 -12.94 -16.50 24.85
CA ALA A 122 -13.60 -15.75 23.76
C ALA A 122 -14.72 -16.53 23.06
N ALA A 123 -14.85 -17.85 23.30
CA ALA A 123 -15.90 -18.70 22.73
C ALA A 123 -17.31 -18.09 22.87
N PRO A 124 -17.73 -17.51 24.01
CA PRO A 124 -19.07 -16.93 24.12
C PRO A 124 -19.31 -15.72 23.19
N LEU A 125 -18.29 -14.92 22.92
CA LEU A 125 -18.36 -13.77 22.01
C LEU A 125 -18.39 -14.24 20.55
N LEU A 126 -17.58 -15.24 20.20
CA LEU A 126 -17.51 -15.83 18.86
C LEU A 126 -18.79 -16.62 18.50
N ASP A 127 -19.32 -17.39 19.45
CA ASP A 127 -20.60 -18.09 19.32
C ASP A 127 -21.72 -17.10 19.00
N ARG A 128 -21.77 -15.97 19.72
CA ARG A 128 -22.78 -14.92 19.53
C ARG A 128 -22.58 -14.08 18.26
N LEU A 129 -21.39 -14.12 17.66
CA LEU A 129 -21.12 -13.56 16.33
C LEU A 129 -21.49 -14.52 15.19
N GLY A 130 -22.04 -15.71 15.50
CA GLY A 130 -22.43 -16.72 14.51
C GLY A 130 -21.28 -17.62 14.04
N HIS A 131 -20.18 -17.65 14.78
CA HIS A 131 -19.02 -18.51 14.51
C HIS A 131 -18.99 -19.80 15.38
N GLY A 132 -20.06 -20.05 16.15
CA GLY A 132 -20.26 -21.24 16.99
C GLY A 132 -21.42 -22.14 16.54
N GLU A 133 -21.64 -23.24 17.26
CA GLU A 133 -22.73 -24.22 16.97
C GLU A 133 -24.15 -23.74 17.36
N VAL A 134 -24.30 -22.52 17.88
CA VAL A 134 -25.57 -21.99 18.40
C VAL A 134 -26.15 -20.93 17.46
N ASP A 135 -27.44 -21.04 17.14
CA ASP A 135 -28.24 -20.00 16.46
C ASP A 135 -28.19 -18.71 17.30
N ALA A 136 -27.30 -17.77 16.94
CA ALA A 136 -27.09 -16.54 17.67
C ALA A 136 -28.09 -15.44 17.26
N ASP A 137 -28.44 -14.56 18.21
CA ASP A 137 -29.22 -13.35 17.92
C ASP A 137 -28.54 -12.53 16.81
N PRO A 138 -29.30 -11.94 15.87
CA PRO A 138 -28.71 -11.15 14.80
C PRO A 138 -27.94 -9.94 15.34
N ILE A 139 -26.68 -9.79 14.89
CA ILE A 139 -25.80 -8.66 15.24
C ILE A 139 -26.52 -7.33 14.95
N ARG A 140 -26.51 -6.43 15.93
CA ARG A 140 -27.05 -5.07 15.78
C ARG A 140 -26.44 -4.40 14.54
N PRO A 141 -27.26 -3.81 13.65
CA PRO A 141 -26.73 -3.03 12.53
C PRO A 141 -25.86 -1.88 13.03
N HIS A 142 -24.60 -1.83 12.58
CA HIS A 142 -23.64 -0.83 13.03
C HIS A 142 -23.77 0.45 12.21
N LEU A 143 -24.01 1.59 12.87
CA LEU A 143 -24.00 2.93 12.26
C LEU A 143 -22.71 3.65 12.67
N PRO A 144 -21.69 3.71 11.81
CA PRO A 144 -20.41 4.32 12.17
C PRO A 144 -20.56 5.84 12.37
N ALA A 145 -19.99 6.35 13.46
CA ALA A 145 -19.93 7.79 13.70
C ALA A 145 -18.98 8.48 12.70
N PRO A 146 -19.20 9.76 12.37
CA PRO A 146 -18.31 10.49 11.48
C PRO A 146 -16.86 10.48 11.99
N PRO A 147 -15.85 10.21 11.14
CA PRO A 147 -14.46 10.09 11.58
C PRO A 147 -13.91 11.32 12.33
N ARG A 148 -14.40 12.52 12.01
CA ARG A 148 -14.00 13.76 12.69
C ARG A 148 -14.55 13.88 14.11
N ASP A 149 -15.74 13.35 14.35
CA ASP A 149 -16.35 13.37 15.69
C ASP A 149 -15.65 12.34 16.58
N LEU A 150 -15.30 11.18 16.00
CA LEU A 150 -14.47 10.18 16.66
C LEU A 150 -13.07 10.71 16.98
N ASP A 151 -12.44 11.44 16.05
CA ASP A 151 -11.14 12.07 16.31
C ASP A 151 -11.21 13.07 17.47
N ALA A 152 -12.28 13.89 17.54
CA ALA A 152 -12.47 14.83 18.64
C ALA A 152 -12.57 14.11 20.00
N LEU A 153 -13.35 13.02 20.07
CA LEU A 153 -13.46 12.19 21.28
C LEU A 153 -12.14 11.51 21.65
N ALA A 154 -11.37 11.05 20.65
CA ALA A 154 -10.07 10.43 20.87
C ALA A 154 -9.02 11.44 21.37
N GLU A 155 -9.03 12.66 20.84
CA GLU A 155 -8.13 13.76 21.23
C GLU A 155 -8.39 14.26 22.67
N ASP A 156 -9.57 14.00 23.24
CA ASP A 156 -9.85 14.28 24.66
C ASP A 156 -9.07 13.35 25.62
N CYS A 157 -8.50 12.24 25.13
CA CYS A 157 -7.67 11.34 25.93
C CYS A 157 -6.26 11.93 26.18
N PRO A 158 -5.92 12.34 27.42
CA PRO A 158 -4.65 13.03 27.69
C PRO A 158 -3.43 12.12 27.44
N LEU A 159 -3.56 10.83 27.74
CA LEU A 159 -2.49 9.85 27.57
C LEU A 159 -2.13 9.64 26.10
N LEU A 160 -3.12 9.57 25.22
CA LEU A 160 -2.92 9.48 23.77
C LEU A 160 -2.30 10.77 23.20
N CYS A 161 -2.76 11.95 23.64
CA CYS A 161 -2.17 13.22 23.25
C CYS A 161 -0.70 13.34 23.70
N ARG A 162 -0.35 12.85 24.89
CA ARG A 162 1.05 12.76 25.35
C ARG A 162 1.86 11.80 24.48
N ALA A 163 1.31 10.65 24.12
CA ALA A 163 1.95 9.70 23.21
C ALA A 163 2.24 10.31 21.82
N ALA A 164 1.30 11.10 21.28
CA ALA A 164 1.51 11.83 20.03
C ALA A 164 2.59 12.91 20.15
N ARG A 165 2.65 13.64 21.28
CA ARG A 165 3.72 14.61 21.57
C ARG A 165 5.09 13.92 21.70
N LEU A 166 5.14 12.75 22.34
CA LEU A 166 6.36 11.95 22.43
C LEU A 166 6.83 11.55 21.03
N ALA A 167 5.92 11.13 20.16
CA ALA A 167 6.24 10.77 18.79
C ALA A 167 6.80 11.93 17.96
N ASP A 168 6.30 13.16 18.17
CA ASP A 168 6.84 14.38 17.55
C ASP A 168 8.24 14.72 18.09
N TRP A 169 8.45 14.60 19.41
CA TRP A 169 9.76 14.81 20.03
C TRP A 169 10.84 13.84 19.52
N VAL A 170 10.47 12.60 19.20
CA VAL A 170 11.39 11.59 18.61
C VAL A 170 11.85 11.94 17.18
N ALA A 171 11.22 12.90 16.49
CA ALA A 171 11.37 13.13 15.05
C ALA A 171 12.67 13.85 14.57
N PRO A 172 13.86 13.49 15.09
CA PRO A 172 15.01 13.27 14.20
C PRO A 172 15.74 11.92 14.42
N TYR A 173 15.04 10.90 14.93
CA TYR A 173 15.53 9.54 15.25
C TYR A 173 16.28 9.47 16.60
N ARG A 174 15.76 8.66 17.53
CA ARG A 174 16.36 8.43 18.86
C ARG A 174 16.89 7.01 18.99
N LEU A 175 17.85 6.79 19.88
CA LEU A 175 18.40 5.46 20.14
C LEU A 175 17.64 4.78 21.28
N LEU A 176 17.35 3.50 21.10
CA LEU A 176 16.88 2.64 22.18
C LEU A 176 18.00 2.44 23.21
N ARG A 177 17.60 2.29 24.48
CA ARG A 177 18.51 1.92 25.57
C ARG A 177 19.33 0.69 25.18
N PRO A 178 20.68 0.77 25.19
CA PRO A 178 21.52 -0.39 24.93
C PRO A 178 21.41 -1.44 26.05
N GLY A 179 21.60 -2.71 25.73
CA GLY A 179 21.72 -3.79 26.72
C GLY A 179 20.41 -4.19 27.42
N THR A 180 19.25 -3.75 26.92
CA THR A 180 17.93 -4.19 27.41
C THR A 180 17.16 -4.95 26.34
N GLU A 181 16.50 -6.02 26.75
CA GLU A 181 15.60 -6.80 25.88
C GLU A 181 14.28 -6.07 25.61
N HIS A 182 13.91 -5.13 26.47
CA HIS A 182 12.74 -4.27 26.32
C HIS A 182 13.10 -2.98 25.60
N ASP A 183 12.19 -2.54 24.72
CA ASP A 183 12.31 -1.25 24.05
C ASP A 183 12.03 -0.13 25.05
N ALA A 184 13.02 0.70 25.31
CA ALA A 184 12.91 1.86 26.17
C ALA A 184 13.81 2.99 25.66
N LEU A 185 13.45 4.22 26.00
CA LEU A 185 14.34 5.38 25.89
C LEU A 185 15.53 5.20 26.86
N ASN A 186 16.68 5.78 26.52
CA ASN A 186 17.80 5.86 27.48
C ASN A 186 17.49 6.89 28.59
N ASP A 187 18.25 6.84 29.68
CA ASP A 187 17.95 7.63 30.88
C ASP A 187 18.00 9.16 30.59
N ASP A 188 18.92 9.62 29.74
CA ASP A 188 19.02 11.03 29.33
C ASP A 188 17.82 11.47 28.47
N ASP A 189 17.43 10.63 27.50
CA ASP A 189 16.27 10.83 26.64
C ASP A 189 14.95 10.80 27.43
N VAL A 190 14.86 10.01 28.51
CA VAL A 190 13.70 10.01 29.41
C VAL A 190 13.57 11.36 30.11
N VAL A 191 14.66 11.91 30.65
CA VAL A 191 14.65 13.22 31.29
C VAL A 191 14.29 14.32 30.29
N GLU A 192 14.90 14.34 29.10
CA GLU A 192 14.61 15.32 28.05
C GLU A 192 13.15 15.24 27.57
N ALA A 193 12.62 14.03 27.39
CA ALA A 193 11.23 13.81 27.00
C ALA A 193 10.27 14.27 28.11
N ALA A 194 10.55 13.96 29.37
CA ALA A 194 9.75 14.36 30.53
C ALA A 194 9.64 15.89 30.63
N GLU A 195 10.76 16.60 30.50
CA GLU A 195 10.80 18.07 30.44
C GLU A 195 10.01 18.62 29.26
N THR A 196 10.13 18.01 28.07
CA THR A 196 9.42 18.47 26.86
C THR A 196 7.91 18.23 26.93
N LEU A 197 7.49 17.12 27.55
CA LEU A 197 6.10 16.73 27.67
C LEU A 197 5.41 17.37 28.87
N ASP A 198 6.18 17.93 29.81
CA ASP A 198 5.72 18.47 31.10
C ASP A 198 5.07 17.38 31.97
N VAL A 199 5.81 16.29 32.19
CA VAL A 199 5.39 15.11 32.97
C VAL A 199 6.54 14.60 33.84
N ALA A 200 6.25 13.75 34.82
CA ALA A 200 7.30 13.13 35.61
C ALA A 200 8.08 12.08 34.79
N PRO A 201 9.39 11.87 35.00
CA PRO A 201 10.19 10.88 34.27
C PRO A 201 9.60 9.47 34.28
N GLU A 202 8.93 9.07 35.37
CA GLU A 202 8.31 7.75 35.52
C GLU A 202 7.11 7.56 34.58
N GLU A 203 6.47 8.65 34.12
CA GLU A 203 5.35 8.62 33.18
C GLU A 203 5.80 8.33 31.74
N ILE A 204 7.07 8.52 31.40
CA ILE A 204 7.57 8.35 30.03
C ILE A 204 7.49 6.88 29.56
N GLY A 205 7.76 5.92 30.45
CA GLY A 205 7.64 4.50 30.12
C GLY A 205 6.23 4.12 29.65
N PRO A 206 5.18 4.38 30.45
CA PRO A 206 3.79 4.19 30.02
C PRO A 206 3.41 4.95 28.75
N VAL A 207 3.81 6.23 28.61
CA VAL A 207 3.54 7.03 27.41
C VAL A 207 4.20 6.43 26.17
N PHE A 208 5.43 5.92 26.31
CA PHE A 208 6.14 5.21 25.23
C PHE A 208 5.41 3.92 24.83
N GLY A 209 4.95 3.13 25.79
CA GLY A 209 4.14 1.94 25.52
C GLY A 209 2.86 2.27 24.74
N VAL A 210 2.14 3.31 25.16
CA VAL A 210 0.94 3.79 24.46
C VAL A 210 1.27 4.30 23.06
N ALA A 211 2.35 5.08 22.88
CA ALA A 211 2.76 5.57 21.57
C ALA A 211 3.08 4.45 20.59
N ARG A 212 3.65 3.35 21.08
CA ARG A 212 3.88 2.15 20.28
C ARG A 212 2.59 1.41 19.94
N ALA A 213 1.73 1.16 20.94
CA ALA A 213 0.45 0.50 20.73
C ALA A 213 -0.47 1.29 19.78
N ALA A 214 -0.38 2.62 19.81
CA ALA A 214 -1.11 3.54 18.93
C ALA A 214 -0.55 3.60 17.49
N GLY A 215 0.56 2.90 17.19
CA GLY A 215 1.26 2.99 15.90
C GLY A 215 1.90 4.35 15.62
N LEU A 216 2.02 5.21 16.64
CA LEU A 216 2.64 6.55 16.56
C LEU A 216 4.17 6.45 16.62
N LEU A 217 4.69 5.43 17.30
CA LEU A 217 6.10 5.06 17.31
C LEU A 217 6.29 3.64 16.81
N ARG A 218 7.41 3.40 16.15
CA ARG A 218 7.91 2.05 15.84
C ARG A 218 9.36 1.95 16.25
N THR A 219 9.80 0.74 16.58
CA THR A 219 11.17 0.46 16.99
C THR A 219 11.87 -0.41 15.96
N THR A 220 13.18 -0.28 15.90
CA THR A 220 14.09 -1.24 15.27
C THR A 220 14.95 -1.86 16.37
N TYR A 221 16.01 -2.58 16.03
CA TYR A 221 16.94 -3.09 17.06
C TYR A 221 17.68 -1.98 17.80
N LEU A 222 17.85 -0.80 17.20
CA LEU A 222 18.69 0.28 17.73
C LEU A 222 17.97 1.63 17.83
N HIS A 223 16.98 1.87 16.99
CA HIS A 223 16.36 3.18 16.84
C HIS A 223 14.87 3.15 17.16
N ILE A 224 14.40 4.28 17.66
CA ILE A 224 12.99 4.66 17.77
C ILE A 224 12.70 5.60 16.60
N LEU A 225 11.68 5.26 15.82
CA LEU A 225 11.29 5.97 14.61
C LEU A 225 9.81 6.37 14.70
N PRO A 226 9.37 7.39 13.94
CA PRO A 226 7.94 7.63 13.74
C PRO A 226 7.26 6.40 13.14
N GLY A 227 6.14 6.01 13.74
CA GLY A 227 5.30 4.91 13.29
C GLY A 227 4.43 5.28 12.08
N SER A 228 3.69 4.30 11.55
CA SER A 228 2.84 4.47 10.37
C SER A 228 1.68 5.45 10.61
N ALA A 229 1.15 5.50 11.83
CA ALA A 229 0.06 6.40 12.21
C ALA A 229 0.54 7.85 12.46
N ALA A 230 1.82 8.06 12.79
CA ALA A 230 2.36 9.37 13.16
C ALA A 230 2.13 10.46 12.09
N ARG A 231 2.28 10.11 10.81
CA ARG A 231 2.03 11.05 9.69
C ARG A 231 0.55 11.32 9.47
N ALA A 232 -0.31 10.33 9.70
CA ALA A 232 -1.75 10.50 9.56
C ALA A 232 -2.30 11.39 10.67
N TRP A 233 -1.84 11.15 11.91
CA TRP A 233 -2.12 11.98 13.08
C TRP A 233 -1.65 13.42 12.87
N SER A 234 -0.37 13.65 12.54
CA SER A 234 0.18 15.01 12.41
C SER A 234 -0.47 15.82 11.28
N ARG A 235 -0.96 15.16 10.24
CA ARG A 235 -1.71 15.78 9.13
C ARG A 235 -3.20 15.90 9.40
N ARG A 236 -3.69 15.48 10.58
CA ARG A 236 -5.11 15.46 10.94
C ARG A 236 -5.97 14.79 9.86
N ARG A 237 -5.52 13.63 9.37
CA ARG A 237 -6.34 12.80 8.47
C ARG A 237 -7.59 12.34 9.23
N PRO A 238 -8.81 12.51 8.69
CA PRO A 238 -10.03 12.09 9.38
C PRO A 238 -9.98 10.62 9.78
N GLY A 239 -10.28 10.33 11.05
CA GLY A 239 -10.27 9.00 11.67
C GLY A 239 -8.90 8.56 12.21
N ALA A 240 -7.82 9.31 11.96
CA ALA A 240 -6.48 8.89 12.37
C ALA A 240 -6.29 8.89 13.89
N ALA A 241 -6.93 9.81 14.60
CA ALA A 241 -6.83 9.86 16.05
C ALA A 241 -7.68 8.76 16.69
N ALA A 242 -8.88 8.54 16.16
CA ALA A 242 -9.76 7.44 16.58
C ALA A 242 -9.11 6.06 16.36
N ASP A 243 -8.44 5.86 15.23
CA ASP A 243 -7.70 4.64 14.92
C ASP A 243 -6.54 4.41 15.91
N SER A 244 -5.73 5.44 16.15
CA SER A 244 -4.61 5.37 17.10
C SER A 244 -5.09 5.11 18.53
N TRP A 245 -6.24 5.68 18.91
CA TRP A 245 -6.89 5.43 20.19
C TRP A 245 -7.35 3.98 20.33
N ALA A 246 -8.01 3.43 19.31
CA ALA A 246 -8.54 2.07 19.31
C ALA A 246 -7.42 1.01 19.38
N ASP A 247 -6.33 1.27 18.66
CA ASP A 247 -5.17 0.38 18.64
C ASP A 247 -4.47 0.37 20.03
N ALA A 248 -4.45 1.51 20.74
CA ALA A 248 -3.83 1.65 22.06
C ALA A 248 -4.74 1.42 23.29
N LEU A 249 -6.07 1.27 23.11
CA LEU A 249 -7.05 1.27 24.19
C LEU A 249 -6.69 0.35 25.36
N PHE A 250 -6.38 -0.91 25.09
CA PHE A 250 -6.08 -1.89 26.12
C PHE A 250 -4.70 -1.72 26.76
N THR A 251 -3.76 -1.07 26.06
CA THR A 251 -2.51 -0.64 26.71
C THR A 251 -2.78 0.51 27.69
N MET A 252 -3.71 1.42 27.35
CA MET A 252 -4.08 2.54 28.20
C MET A 252 -4.89 2.13 29.45
N THR A 253 -5.58 0.99 29.45
CA THR A 253 -6.28 0.50 30.66
C THR A 253 -5.31 0.04 31.75
N ALA A 254 -4.10 -0.40 31.37
CA ALA A 254 -3.10 -1.01 32.25
C ALA A 254 -3.65 -2.22 33.05
N LEU A 255 -4.69 -2.88 32.53
CA LEU A 255 -5.27 -4.08 33.12
C LEU A 255 -4.77 -5.31 32.36
N PRO A 256 -4.37 -6.38 33.07
CA PRO A 256 -3.99 -7.62 32.44
C PRO A 256 -5.23 -8.36 31.90
N GLY A 257 -5.01 -9.21 30.91
CA GLY A 257 -6.00 -10.16 30.43
C GLY A 257 -7.06 -9.57 29.48
N PRO A 258 -7.96 -10.43 29.00
CA PRO A 258 -8.90 -10.10 27.92
C PRO A 258 -10.17 -9.39 28.39
N ALA A 259 -10.39 -9.26 29.71
CA ALA A 259 -11.64 -8.76 30.26
C ALA A 259 -12.09 -7.40 29.69
N PRO A 260 -11.23 -6.37 29.51
CA PRO A 260 -11.65 -5.12 28.88
C PRO A 260 -12.18 -5.29 27.45
N PHE A 261 -11.61 -6.20 26.66
CA PHE A 261 -12.07 -6.47 25.30
C PHE A 261 -13.39 -7.23 25.31
N LEU A 262 -13.53 -8.26 26.15
CA LEU A 262 -14.78 -9.02 26.29
C LEU A 262 -15.94 -8.16 26.76
N LEU A 263 -15.69 -7.26 27.72
CA LEU A 263 -16.68 -6.30 28.20
C LEU A 263 -17.15 -5.36 27.07
N LEU A 264 -16.22 -4.83 26.27
CA LEU A 264 -16.57 -4.03 25.10
C LEU A 264 -17.34 -4.82 24.06
N GLY A 265 -16.93 -6.07 23.78
CA GLY A 265 -17.63 -6.96 22.86
C GLY A 265 -19.08 -7.20 23.28
N GLU A 266 -19.32 -7.50 24.56
CA GLU A 266 -20.66 -7.72 25.11
C GLU A 266 -21.55 -6.48 25.03
N LEU A 267 -20.99 -5.31 25.33
CA LEU A 267 -21.72 -4.05 25.21
C LEU A 267 -21.97 -3.67 23.74
N PHE A 268 -21.02 -3.97 22.85
CA PHE A 268 -21.13 -3.76 21.40
C PHE A 268 -22.25 -4.60 20.79
N LEU A 269 -22.26 -5.92 21.04
CA LEU A 269 -23.27 -6.84 20.51
C LEU A 269 -24.67 -6.43 20.93
N THR A 270 -24.83 -6.03 22.19
CA THR A 270 -26.15 -5.77 22.75
C THR A 270 -26.63 -4.33 22.52
N GLY A 271 -25.71 -3.36 22.39
CA GLY A 271 -26.01 -1.93 22.30
C GLY A 271 -26.77 -1.34 23.50
N ARG A 272 -26.94 -2.12 24.57
CA ARG A 272 -27.79 -1.80 25.74
C ARG A 272 -26.94 -1.58 26.97
N ALA A 273 -27.43 -0.72 27.87
CA ALA A 273 -26.79 -0.54 29.16
C ALA A 273 -26.90 -1.81 30.03
N ARG A 274 -25.77 -2.34 30.49
CA ARG A 274 -25.67 -3.57 31.31
C ARG A 274 -25.16 -3.25 32.71
N SER A 275 -25.68 -3.96 33.71
CA SER A 275 -25.19 -3.85 35.08
C SER A 275 -23.90 -4.64 35.30
N ILE A 276 -23.13 -4.31 36.34
CA ILE A 276 -21.96 -5.10 36.75
C ILE A 276 -22.35 -6.57 37.00
N ALA A 277 -23.53 -6.82 37.57
CA ALA A 277 -24.04 -8.16 37.81
C ALA A 277 -24.29 -8.94 36.50
N ASP A 278 -24.78 -8.27 35.45
CA ASP A 278 -24.99 -8.89 34.13
C ASP A 278 -23.66 -9.32 33.48
N LEU A 279 -22.58 -8.59 33.78
CA LEU A 279 -21.26 -8.77 33.17
C LEU A 279 -20.30 -9.59 34.03
N ALA A 280 -20.68 -9.94 35.27
CA ALA A 280 -19.82 -10.63 36.24
C ALA A 280 -19.23 -11.95 35.73
N HIS A 281 -19.94 -12.63 34.81
CA HIS A 281 -19.50 -13.87 34.18
C HIS A 281 -18.20 -13.70 33.37
N ILE A 282 -17.88 -12.49 32.89
CA ILE A 282 -16.65 -12.20 32.15
C ILE A 282 -15.43 -12.20 33.07
N GLY A 283 -15.62 -11.90 34.35
CA GLY A 283 -14.58 -12.01 35.38
C GLY A 283 -14.46 -13.42 35.97
N ALA A 284 -15.11 -14.42 35.39
CA ALA A 284 -15.04 -15.80 35.89
C ALA A 284 -13.60 -16.31 35.82
N GLY A 285 -13.03 -16.66 36.97
CA GLY A 285 -11.63 -17.06 37.11
C GLY A 285 -10.80 -16.12 38.00
N GLU A 286 -11.29 -14.92 38.29
CA GLU A 286 -10.68 -13.99 39.24
C GLU A 286 -11.20 -14.22 40.67
N ASP A 287 -10.40 -13.87 41.69
CA ASP A 287 -10.79 -13.98 43.10
C ASP A 287 -12.03 -13.13 43.44
N ASP A 288 -12.21 -11.99 42.73
CA ASP A 288 -13.36 -11.10 42.82
C ASP A 288 -13.85 -10.71 41.40
N PRO A 289 -14.72 -11.53 40.78
CA PRO A 289 -15.20 -11.31 39.42
C PRO A 289 -15.93 -9.98 39.25
N ALA A 290 -16.80 -9.62 40.20
CA ALA A 290 -17.58 -8.39 40.13
C ALA A 290 -16.69 -7.15 40.30
N GLY A 291 -15.73 -7.18 41.23
CA GLY A 291 -14.76 -6.10 41.37
C GLY A 291 -13.79 -5.98 40.19
N HIS A 292 -13.41 -7.10 39.57
CA HIS A 292 -12.60 -7.09 38.34
C HIS A 292 -13.36 -6.42 37.18
N VAL A 293 -14.63 -6.79 36.98
CA VAL A 293 -15.51 -6.16 35.98
C VAL A 293 -15.70 -4.67 36.27
N HIS A 294 -15.93 -4.31 37.54
CA HIS A 294 -16.09 -2.92 37.93
C HIS A 294 -14.84 -2.09 37.62
N ARG A 295 -13.64 -2.53 38.03
CA ARG A 295 -12.36 -1.85 37.72
C ARG A 295 -12.13 -1.71 36.22
N SER A 296 -12.51 -2.73 35.44
CA SER A 296 -12.39 -2.72 33.99
C SER A 296 -13.34 -1.70 33.34
N LEU A 297 -14.60 -1.64 33.78
CA LEU A 297 -15.57 -0.67 33.30
C LEU A 297 -15.20 0.76 33.70
N GLU A 298 -14.65 0.98 34.89
CA GLU A 298 -14.12 2.28 35.30
C GLU A 298 -12.92 2.73 34.45
N ALA A 299 -12.00 1.81 34.14
CA ALA A 299 -10.88 2.11 33.25
C ALA A 299 -11.36 2.45 31.83
N LEU A 300 -12.26 1.64 31.26
CA LEU A 300 -12.88 1.88 29.96
C LEU A 300 -13.67 3.19 29.92
N SER A 301 -14.35 3.53 31.02
CA SER A 301 -15.15 4.75 31.11
C SER A 301 -14.27 6.01 31.14
N ARG A 302 -13.17 5.98 31.93
CA ARG A 302 -12.17 7.06 31.94
C ARG A 302 -11.55 7.33 30.57
N LEU A 303 -11.43 6.29 29.74
CA LEU A 303 -10.88 6.39 28.38
C LEU A 303 -11.92 6.75 27.32
N GLY A 304 -13.20 6.86 27.70
CA GLY A 304 -14.31 7.22 26.81
C GLY A 304 -14.85 6.07 25.97
N ALA A 305 -14.48 4.81 26.28
CA ALA A 305 -14.94 3.62 25.56
C ALA A 305 -16.37 3.20 25.96
N VAL A 306 -16.73 3.45 27.22
CA VAL A 306 -18.05 3.19 27.79
C VAL A 306 -18.52 4.40 28.62
N GLU A 307 -19.81 4.54 28.82
CA GLU A 307 -20.40 5.56 29.68
C GLU A 307 -21.34 4.92 30.69
N GLU A 308 -21.38 5.47 31.91
CA GLU A 308 -22.33 5.06 32.92
C GLU A 308 -23.65 5.81 32.70
N THR A 309 -24.70 5.10 32.30
CA THR A 309 -26.02 5.69 32.01
C THR A 309 -26.88 5.83 33.27
N ALA A 310 -26.61 5.01 34.27
CA ALA A 310 -27.23 4.99 35.59
C ALA A 310 -26.29 4.29 36.57
N PRO A 311 -26.41 4.49 37.91
CA PRO A 311 -25.51 3.89 38.88
C PRO A 311 -25.32 2.38 38.68
N GLY A 312 -24.08 1.97 38.39
CA GLY A 312 -23.69 0.58 38.14
C GLY A 312 -24.12 0.02 36.78
N ARG A 313 -24.60 0.83 35.83
CA ARG A 313 -25.02 0.43 34.47
C ARG A 313 -24.23 1.17 33.39
N TYR A 314 -23.62 0.39 32.50
CA TYR A 314 -22.70 0.89 31.48
C TYR A 314 -23.18 0.57 30.07
N ARG A 315 -22.98 1.52 29.15
CA ARG A 315 -23.22 1.38 27.71
C ARG A 315 -21.95 1.69 26.93
N ILE A 316 -21.76 1.07 25.77
CA ILE A 316 -20.68 1.42 24.84
C ILE A 316 -20.90 2.80 24.21
N THR A 317 -19.81 3.56 24.03
CA THR A 317 -19.84 4.86 23.31
C THR A 317 -19.56 4.66 21.83
N ALA A 318 -19.71 5.73 21.02
CA ALA A 318 -19.30 5.71 19.60
C ALA A 318 -17.80 5.37 19.41
N LEU A 319 -16.95 5.78 20.35
CA LEU A 319 -15.52 5.53 20.30
C LEU A 319 -15.19 4.07 20.68
N GLY A 320 -15.89 3.52 21.69
CA GLY A 320 -15.84 2.09 22.00
C GLY A 320 -16.34 1.22 20.84
N ASP A 321 -17.46 1.63 20.22
CA ASP A 321 -18.04 0.99 19.04
C ASP A 321 -17.01 0.92 17.90
N HIS A 322 -16.33 2.05 17.59
CA HIS A 322 -15.25 2.10 16.59
C HIS A 322 -14.12 1.12 16.89
N CYS A 323 -13.72 0.97 18.16
CA CYS A 323 -12.65 0.04 18.53
C CYS A 323 -13.01 -1.42 18.26
N VAL A 324 -14.21 -1.86 18.68
CA VAL A 324 -14.65 -3.24 18.46
C VAL A 324 -14.83 -3.51 16.97
N ASP A 325 -15.52 -2.62 16.27
CA ASP A 325 -15.79 -2.67 14.84
C ASP A 325 -14.50 -2.72 14.00
N ARG A 326 -13.47 -1.94 14.38
CA ARG A 326 -12.13 -1.98 13.77
C ARG A 326 -11.43 -3.31 14.00
N ARG A 327 -11.41 -3.82 15.24
CA ARG A 327 -10.73 -5.08 15.58
C ARG A 327 -11.35 -6.30 14.90
N LEU A 328 -12.69 -6.34 14.83
CA LEU A 328 -13.41 -7.41 14.13
C LEU A 328 -13.09 -7.40 12.63
N ARG A 329 -13.06 -6.22 11.99
CA ARG A 329 -12.65 -6.10 10.58
C ARG A 329 -11.21 -6.53 10.31
N VAL A 330 -10.27 -6.14 11.17
CA VAL A 330 -8.86 -6.57 11.04
C VAL A 330 -8.77 -8.10 11.12
N SER A 331 -9.65 -8.71 11.92
CA SER A 331 -9.77 -10.17 12.06
C SER A 331 -10.59 -10.83 10.93
N GLY A 332 -10.99 -10.09 9.90
CA GLY A 332 -11.74 -10.61 8.75
C GLY A 332 -13.24 -10.85 9.01
N ILE A 333 -13.77 -10.40 10.14
CA ILE A 333 -15.20 -10.50 10.47
C ILE A 333 -15.92 -9.28 9.89
N ASP A 334 -16.83 -9.51 8.94
CA ASP A 334 -17.62 -8.45 8.31
C ASP A 334 -18.87 -8.16 9.14
N LEU A 335 -19.09 -6.88 9.46
CA LEU A 335 -20.22 -6.43 10.26
C LEU A 335 -21.27 -5.78 9.37
N PRO A 336 -22.57 -6.14 9.50
CA PRO A 336 -23.62 -5.51 8.71
C PRO A 336 -23.73 -4.02 9.07
N ARG A 337 -23.27 -3.15 8.15
CA ARG A 337 -23.32 -1.70 8.31
C ARG A 337 -24.64 -1.13 7.80
N ILE A 338 -25.21 -0.19 8.55
CA ILE A 338 -26.31 0.63 8.04
C ILE A 338 -25.68 1.69 7.12
N PRO A 339 -26.16 1.85 5.87
CA PRO A 339 -25.75 2.97 5.01
C PRO A 339 -25.98 4.32 5.72
N PRO A 340 -25.22 5.38 5.38
CA PRO A 340 -25.50 6.72 5.85
C PRO A 340 -26.97 7.08 5.62
N VAL A 341 -27.62 7.75 6.57
CA VAL A 341 -29.05 8.14 6.44
C VAL A 341 -29.31 8.98 5.18
N SER A 342 -28.31 9.73 4.71
CA SER A 342 -28.35 10.47 3.44
C SER A 342 -28.51 9.58 2.20
N ASP A 343 -28.14 8.31 2.31
CA ASP A 343 -28.06 7.34 1.23
C ASP A 343 -29.23 6.34 1.30
N LEU A 344 -30.11 6.48 2.30
CA LEU A 344 -31.31 5.66 2.48
C LEU A 344 -32.51 6.32 1.82
N THR A 345 -33.28 5.54 1.08
CA THR A 345 -34.61 5.94 0.62
C THR A 345 -35.58 6.07 1.80
N ALA A 346 -36.67 6.82 1.62
CA ALA A 346 -37.70 6.95 2.65
C ALA A 346 -38.30 5.58 3.06
N GLY A 347 -38.33 4.60 2.16
CA GLY A 347 -38.77 3.24 2.44
C GLY A 347 -37.80 2.46 3.32
N GLU A 348 -36.49 2.57 3.05
CA GLU A 348 -35.44 1.93 3.85
C GLU A 348 -35.34 2.56 5.26
N LEU A 349 -35.56 3.87 5.36
CA LEU A 349 -35.68 4.58 6.63
C LEU A 349 -36.87 4.11 7.46
N LEU A 350 -38.01 3.87 6.82
CA LEU A 350 -39.22 3.34 7.47
C LEU A 350 -39.04 1.88 7.90
N ASP A 351 -38.38 1.04 7.09
CA ASP A 351 -38.03 -0.33 7.45
C ASP A 351 -37.03 -0.40 8.61
N LEU A 352 -36.04 0.50 8.62
CA LEU A 352 -35.08 0.64 9.72
C LEU A 352 -35.77 1.10 11.01
N ALA A 353 -36.73 2.04 10.91
CA ALA A 353 -37.54 2.51 12.04
C ALA A 353 -38.55 1.45 12.52
N ALA A 354 -39.11 0.65 11.62
CA ALA A 354 -40.09 -0.40 11.91
C ALA A 354 -39.49 -1.60 12.64
N ARG A 355 -38.17 -1.83 12.53
CA ARG A 355 -37.44 -2.85 13.31
C ARG A 355 -37.36 -2.57 14.82
N GLY A 356 -37.85 -1.41 15.30
CA GLY A 356 -38.06 -1.12 16.72
C GLY A 356 -36.77 -0.83 17.52
N PRO A 357 -36.86 -0.11 18.65
CA PRO A 357 -35.81 0.82 19.06
C PRO A 357 -34.75 0.23 20.00
N SER A 358 -33.50 0.65 19.81
CA SER A 358 -32.60 0.96 20.93
C SER A 358 -31.62 2.08 20.56
N PHE A 359 -32.08 3.04 19.77
CA PHE A 359 -31.38 4.30 19.56
C PHE A 359 -31.97 5.34 20.52
N GLU A 360 -31.32 5.56 21.66
CA GLU A 360 -31.38 6.88 22.28
C GLU A 360 -30.49 7.82 21.46
N PRO A 361 -31.01 8.95 20.96
CA PRO A 361 -30.19 9.91 20.22
C PRO A 361 -29.02 10.38 21.09
N TRP A 362 -27.79 10.10 20.64
CA TRP A 362 -26.59 10.70 21.22
C TRP A 362 -26.69 12.21 21.06
N THR A 363 -26.76 12.92 22.18
CA THR A 363 -26.65 14.38 22.23
C THR A 363 -25.30 14.71 22.86
N PRO A 364 -24.36 15.34 22.13
CA PRO A 364 -23.08 15.69 22.72
C PRO A 364 -23.30 16.71 23.84
N ALA A 365 -22.79 16.40 25.05
CA ALA A 365 -22.69 17.38 26.11
C ALA A 365 -21.69 18.47 25.68
N PRO A 366 -21.99 19.77 25.87
CA PRO A 366 -21.09 20.84 25.48
C PRO A 366 -19.85 20.86 26.39
N GLY A 367 -18.73 20.32 25.90
CA GLY A 367 -17.41 20.44 26.52
C GLY A 367 -16.77 21.82 26.30
N PRO A 368 -15.91 22.30 27.21
CA PRO A 368 -15.34 23.64 27.14
C PRO A 368 -14.38 23.77 25.95
N THR A 369 -14.70 24.70 25.05
CA THR A 369 -13.87 25.10 23.92
C THR A 369 -12.57 25.77 24.39
N ARG A 370 -11.48 25.01 24.42
CA ARG A 370 -10.12 25.57 24.37
C ARG A 370 -9.21 24.69 23.49
N CYS A 371 -9.37 24.82 22.18
CA CYS A 371 -8.32 24.37 21.25
C CYS A 371 -7.13 25.34 21.34
N TRP A 372 -5.98 24.81 21.75
CA TRP A 372 -4.69 25.47 21.56
C TRP A 372 -4.44 25.68 20.07
N ARG A 373 -4.32 26.95 19.64
CA ARG A 373 -3.89 27.30 18.28
C ARG A 373 -2.38 27.10 18.16
N TRP A 374 -1.98 26.16 17.32
CA TRP A 374 -0.61 26.02 16.86
C TRP A 374 -0.21 27.23 15.99
N SER A 375 0.89 27.89 16.35
CA SER A 375 1.52 28.95 15.54
C SER A 375 2.91 28.49 15.10
N PRO A 376 3.21 28.45 13.78
CA PRO A 376 4.55 28.13 13.31
C PRO A 376 5.45 29.34 13.50
N ARG A 377 6.39 29.29 14.46
CA ARG A 377 7.50 30.25 14.49
C ARG A 377 8.67 29.74 13.65
N ALA A 378 9.05 30.61 12.73
CA ALA A 378 10.21 30.55 11.86
C ALA A 378 11.52 30.22 12.62
N ARG A 379 12.35 29.38 12.01
CA ARG A 379 13.81 29.39 12.27
C ARG A 379 14.53 29.75 10.97
N SER A 380 15.27 30.84 11.06
CA SER A 380 16.23 31.31 10.06
C SER A 380 17.44 30.37 9.94
N PRO A 381 18.17 30.41 8.83
CA PRO A 381 19.15 29.40 8.45
C PRO A 381 20.52 29.67 9.10
N ARG A 382 21.21 28.59 9.50
CA ARG A 382 22.65 28.63 9.80
C ARG A 382 23.43 28.05 8.63
N THR A 383 24.33 28.87 8.11
CA THR A 383 25.31 28.57 7.05
C THR A 383 26.45 27.67 7.55
N PRO A 384 27.17 27.02 6.62
CA PRO A 384 28.01 25.86 6.89
C PRO A 384 29.44 26.23 7.28
N ARG A 385 30.12 25.35 8.02
CA ARG A 385 31.58 25.37 8.15
C ARG A 385 32.22 24.29 7.29
N SER A 386 33.12 24.76 6.44
CA SER A 386 34.03 24.03 5.58
C SER A 386 35.15 23.32 6.34
N SER A 387 35.57 22.16 5.84
CA SER A 387 36.99 21.81 5.72
C SER A 387 37.15 20.67 4.72
N ALA A 388 37.73 20.98 3.56
CA ALA A 388 38.39 20.04 2.65
C ALA A 388 39.65 19.47 3.33
N GLU A 389 40.08 18.23 3.12
CA GLU A 389 40.91 17.68 2.02
C GLU A 389 41.31 16.22 2.42
N PRO A 390 42.10 15.43 1.64
CA PRO A 390 41.93 15.02 0.25
C PRO A 390 42.01 13.47 0.10
N SER A 391 41.79 13.04 -1.14
CA SER A 391 41.72 11.68 -1.71
C SER A 391 42.95 10.78 -1.55
N ARG A 392 42.74 9.45 -1.62
CA ARG A 392 43.68 8.44 -2.18
C ARG A 392 42.96 7.12 -2.57
N PRO A 393 43.53 6.32 -3.51
CA PRO A 393 42.78 5.52 -4.48
C PRO A 393 42.55 4.03 -4.12
N ARG A 394 41.59 3.42 -4.83
CA ARG A 394 41.33 1.96 -4.86
C ARG A 394 42.44 1.20 -5.60
N PRO A 395 42.78 -0.04 -5.19
CA PRO A 395 43.51 -0.96 -6.05
C PRO A 395 42.56 -1.77 -6.96
N ALA A 396 43.03 -2.00 -8.18
CA ALA A 396 42.40 -2.78 -9.24
C ALA A 396 42.51 -4.30 -8.99
N VAL A 397 41.51 -5.06 -9.44
CA VAL A 397 41.55 -6.53 -9.54
C VAL A 397 41.44 -6.89 -11.04
N PRO A 398 42.30 -7.77 -11.58
CA PRO A 398 42.43 -8.03 -13.02
C PRO A 398 41.30 -8.91 -13.60
N PRO A 399 41.11 -8.91 -14.94
CA PRO A 399 40.07 -9.69 -15.60
C PRO A 399 40.45 -11.17 -15.67
N GLN A 400 39.55 -12.06 -15.27
CA GLN A 400 39.66 -13.48 -15.60
C GLN A 400 38.85 -13.82 -16.85
N ALA A 401 39.50 -14.60 -17.69
CA ALA A 401 39.16 -14.89 -19.07
C ALA A 401 37.88 -15.70 -19.23
N ALA A 402 37.15 -15.40 -20.31
CA ALA A 402 36.06 -16.20 -20.83
C ALA A 402 36.59 -17.56 -21.34
N GLY A 403 36.00 -18.64 -20.82
CA GLY A 403 36.07 -19.99 -21.39
C GLY A 403 34.78 -20.35 -22.15
N PRO A 404 34.82 -21.26 -23.14
CA PRO A 404 33.80 -21.37 -24.16
C PRO A 404 32.53 -22.07 -23.67
N LEU A 405 31.38 -21.54 -24.10
CA LEU A 405 30.05 -22.15 -23.98
C LEU A 405 30.00 -23.49 -24.72
N SER A 406 29.92 -24.60 -23.97
CA SER A 406 29.55 -25.89 -24.52
C SER A 406 28.03 -25.99 -24.65
N ARG A 407 27.54 -26.11 -25.89
CA ARG A 407 26.16 -26.46 -26.25
C ARG A 407 25.69 -27.73 -25.51
N ALA A 408 24.82 -27.59 -24.52
CA ALA A 408 24.05 -28.70 -23.98
C ALA A 408 22.60 -28.60 -24.46
N ARG A 409 22.19 -29.59 -25.25
CA ARG A 409 20.85 -29.76 -25.82
C ARG A 409 19.83 -29.96 -24.70
N LEU A 410 18.76 -29.19 -24.72
CA LEU A 410 17.57 -29.43 -23.90
C LEU A 410 17.01 -30.84 -24.21
N ARG A 411 17.11 -31.74 -23.24
CA ARG A 411 16.33 -32.98 -23.19
C ARG A 411 15.20 -32.75 -22.19
N THR A 412 13.97 -32.73 -22.69
CA THR A 412 12.76 -32.77 -21.88
C THR A 412 12.62 -34.15 -21.23
N PRO A 413 12.41 -34.27 -19.90
CA PRO A 413 11.95 -35.50 -19.30
C PRO A 413 10.43 -35.63 -19.51
N ARG A 414 10.01 -36.74 -20.13
CA ARG A 414 8.62 -37.20 -20.10
C ARG A 414 8.38 -37.85 -18.74
N HIS A 415 7.58 -37.21 -17.88
CA HIS A 415 6.94 -37.89 -16.76
C HIS A 415 5.51 -38.29 -17.14
N PRO A 416 5.11 -39.57 -16.98
CA PRO A 416 3.73 -39.99 -17.13
C PRO A 416 2.98 -39.85 -15.80
N GLY A 417 1.76 -39.31 -15.85
CA GLY A 417 0.73 -39.55 -14.85
C GLY A 417 0.62 -38.51 -13.74
N LEU A 418 -0.24 -37.51 -13.96
CA LEU A 418 -1.15 -36.91 -12.97
C LEU A 418 -2.05 -35.93 -13.73
N GLY A 419 -3.24 -36.40 -14.08
CA GLY A 419 -4.26 -35.59 -14.73
C GLY A 419 -5.09 -34.85 -13.70
N TRP A 420 -5.02 -33.51 -13.72
CA TRP A 420 -6.05 -32.61 -13.20
C TRP A 420 -6.04 -31.32 -14.03
N TYR A 421 -7.19 -31.02 -14.65
CA TYR A 421 -7.60 -29.80 -15.37
C TYR A 421 -6.67 -29.22 -16.46
N ALA A 422 -6.75 -29.79 -17.66
CA ALA A 422 -6.48 -29.05 -18.89
C ALA A 422 -7.65 -28.09 -19.17
N PHE A 423 -7.53 -26.83 -18.74
CA PHE A 423 -8.30 -25.76 -19.39
C PHE A 423 -7.72 -25.57 -20.80
N PRO A 424 -8.52 -25.66 -21.87
CA PRO A 424 -8.03 -25.30 -23.19
C PRO A 424 -7.81 -23.79 -23.17
N PHE A 425 -6.55 -23.36 -23.09
CA PHE A 425 -6.18 -22.01 -23.50
C PHE A 425 -6.28 -21.97 -25.03
N ALA A 426 -7.52 -21.96 -25.53
CA ALA A 426 -7.76 -21.49 -26.87
C ALA A 426 -7.29 -20.03 -26.88
N LEU A 427 -6.37 -19.70 -27.80
CA LEU A 427 -6.17 -18.31 -28.21
C LEU A 427 -7.55 -17.80 -28.61
N VAL A 428 -8.20 -17.06 -27.71
CA VAL A 428 -9.44 -16.37 -28.03
C VAL A 428 -9.04 -15.33 -29.07
N GLU A 429 -9.39 -15.57 -30.33
CA GLU A 429 -9.38 -14.52 -31.34
C GLU A 429 -10.26 -13.39 -30.79
N ARG A 430 -9.62 -12.28 -30.41
CA ARG A 430 -10.34 -11.12 -29.89
C ARG A 430 -11.26 -10.62 -31.00
N PRO A 431 -12.58 -10.49 -30.78
CA PRO A 431 -13.45 -9.90 -31.78
C PRO A 431 -12.93 -8.48 -32.11
N PRO A 432 -13.01 -8.06 -33.38
CA PRO A 432 -12.54 -6.73 -33.78
C PRO A 432 -13.27 -5.67 -32.96
N MET A 433 -12.49 -4.83 -32.28
CA MET A 433 -13.03 -3.69 -31.56
C MET A 433 -13.09 -2.54 -32.57
N ASN A 434 -14.29 -2.08 -32.92
CA ASN A 434 -14.46 -1.01 -33.92
C ASN A 434 -14.41 0.37 -33.25
N ARG A 435 -13.32 0.67 -32.52
CA ARG A 435 -13.19 1.90 -31.72
C ARG A 435 -12.43 2.97 -32.49
N SER A 436 -12.58 4.21 -32.06
CA SER A 436 -11.82 5.35 -32.56
C SER A 436 -10.64 5.66 -31.64
N VAL A 437 -9.42 5.59 -32.18
CA VAL A 437 -8.17 5.65 -31.42
C VAL A 437 -7.34 6.85 -31.87
N LEU A 438 -6.98 7.73 -30.94
CA LEU A 438 -6.05 8.83 -31.18
C LEU A 438 -4.67 8.48 -30.60
N ILE A 439 -3.64 8.46 -31.45
CA ILE A 439 -2.26 8.15 -31.04
C ILE A 439 -1.36 9.33 -31.37
N THR A 440 -0.72 9.88 -30.34
CA THR A 440 0.17 11.03 -30.50
C THR A 440 1.59 10.61 -30.88
N GLY A 441 2.26 11.34 -31.79
CA GLY A 441 3.63 11.03 -32.19
C GLY A 441 3.73 9.66 -32.88
N ALA A 442 2.72 9.32 -33.69
CA ALA A 442 2.51 7.99 -34.23
C ALA A 442 3.23 7.72 -35.55
N ALA A 443 3.81 8.73 -36.20
CA ALA A 443 4.45 8.58 -37.51
C ALA A 443 5.61 7.56 -37.55
N ARG A 444 6.31 7.33 -36.43
CA ARG A 444 7.53 6.50 -36.39
C ARG A 444 7.72 5.76 -35.07
N GLY A 445 8.69 4.83 -35.05
CA GLY A 445 9.13 4.11 -33.85
C GLY A 445 7.99 3.40 -33.12
N LEU A 446 7.90 3.60 -31.80
CA LEU A 446 6.88 2.96 -30.97
C LEU A 446 5.45 3.36 -31.37
N GLY A 447 5.21 4.65 -31.64
CA GLY A 447 3.89 5.13 -32.03
C GLY A 447 3.38 4.48 -33.33
N ARG A 448 4.28 4.22 -34.28
CA ARG A 448 3.98 3.48 -35.52
C ARG A 448 3.53 2.05 -35.24
N ALA A 449 4.26 1.34 -34.38
CA ALA A 449 3.91 -0.02 -33.98
C ALA A 449 2.57 -0.09 -33.24
N ILE A 450 2.29 0.88 -32.37
CA ILE A 450 1.00 1.00 -31.68
C ILE A 450 -0.13 1.23 -32.70
N ALA A 451 0.04 2.16 -33.65
CA ALA A 451 -0.96 2.43 -34.68
C ALA A 451 -1.27 1.20 -35.55
N LEU A 452 -0.24 0.47 -35.97
CA LEU A 452 -0.40 -0.80 -36.70
C LEU A 452 -1.15 -1.84 -35.87
N ALA A 453 -0.84 -1.98 -34.58
CA ALA A 453 -1.50 -2.94 -33.70
C ALA A 453 -3.00 -2.65 -33.51
N PHE A 454 -3.38 -1.38 -33.31
CA PHE A 454 -4.80 -0.99 -33.22
C PHE A 454 -5.53 -1.19 -34.56
N ALA A 455 -4.92 -0.80 -35.69
CA ALA A 455 -5.52 -1.02 -37.01
C ALA A 455 -5.71 -2.51 -37.33
N GLN A 456 -4.73 -3.35 -37.00
CA GLN A 456 -4.83 -4.82 -37.12
C GLN A 456 -5.93 -5.42 -36.23
N ALA A 457 -6.23 -4.79 -35.10
CA ALA A 457 -7.34 -5.18 -34.22
C ALA A 457 -8.72 -4.69 -34.72
N GLY A 458 -8.77 -3.97 -35.84
CA GLY A 458 -10.00 -3.46 -36.46
C GLY A 458 -10.41 -2.06 -36.01
N ASP A 459 -9.58 -1.35 -35.26
CA ASP A 459 -9.85 0.01 -34.79
C ASP A 459 -9.57 1.07 -35.88
N ARG A 460 -10.31 2.19 -35.86
CA ARG A 460 -10.01 3.39 -36.67
C ARG A 460 -8.97 4.23 -35.94
N VAL A 461 -7.94 4.69 -36.66
CA VAL A 461 -6.77 5.31 -36.04
C VAL A 461 -6.54 6.72 -36.59
N ALA A 462 -6.51 7.71 -35.69
CA ALA A 462 -5.96 9.03 -35.95
C ALA A 462 -4.47 9.03 -35.57
N VAL A 463 -3.62 9.11 -36.59
CA VAL A 463 -2.17 9.20 -36.47
C VAL A 463 -1.80 10.67 -36.36
N HIS A 464 -1.43 11.11 -35.16
CA HIS A 464 -0.91 12.45 -34.95
C HIS A 464 0.62 12.51 -35.17
N TYR A 465 1.08 13.57 -35.84
CA TYR A 465 2.49 13.92 -35.98
C TYR A 465 2.72 15.43 -35.86
N GLY A 466 3.91 15.81 -35.39
CA GLY A 466 4.31 17.22 -35.32
C GLY A 466 5.00 17.71 -36.60
N SER A 467 6.01 16.98 -37.08
CA SER A 467 6.83 17.40 -38.23
C SER A 467 7.16 16.28 -39.23
N SER A 468 6.79 15.02 -38.95
CA SER A 468 7.12 13.83 -39.75
C SER A 468 5.99 13.46 -40.72
N ARG A 469 5.66 14.37 -41.63
CA ARG A 469 4.54 14.19 -42.57
C ARG A 469 4.75 12.99 -43.49
N SER A 470 5.93 12.85 -44.09
CA SER A 470 6.23 11.79 -45.06
C SER A 470 6.08 10.40 -44.43
N GLU A 471 6.61 10.21 -43.22
CA GLU A 471 6.52 8.95 -42.50
C GLU A 471 5.09 8.67 -42.02
N ALA A 472 4.32 9.71 -41.69
CA ALA A 472 2.92 9.57 -41.36
C ALA A 472 2.08 9.14 -42.57
N GLU A 473 2.33 9.72 -43.75
CA GLU A 473 1.68 9.34 -45.02
C GLU A 473 2.02 7.90 -45.42
N GLU A 474 3.30 7.50 -45.27
CA GLU A 474 3.71 6.11 -45.47
C GLU A 474 2.97 5.17 -44.51
N LEU A 475 2.95 5.49 -43.21
CA LEU A 475 2.23 4.69 -42.22
C LEU A 475 0.75 4.57 -42.55
N LEU A 476 0.08 5.67 -42.94
CA LEU A 476 -1.33 5.66 -43.31
C LEU A 476 -1.61 4.64 -44.42
N GLY A 477 -0.74 4.54 -45.42
CA GLY A 477 -0.84 3.57 -46.51
C GLY A 477 -0.61 2.12 -46.08
N LEU A 478 0.01 1.88 -44.92
CA LEU A 478 0.29 0.56 -44.35
C LEU A 478 -0.76 0.11 -43.34
N LEU A 479 -1.61 1.01 -42.81
CA LEU A 479 -2.63 0.64 -41.85
C LEU A 479 -3.72 -0.21 -42.53
N PRO A 480 -3.97 -1.44 -42.05
CA PRO A 480 -5.07 -2.25 -42.57
C PRO A 480 -6.42 -1.70 -42.09
N GLY A 481 -7.41 -1.66 -42.98
CA GLY A 481 -8.73 -1.13 -42.68
C GLY A 481 -9.06 0.11 -43.51
N LYS A 482 -10.05 0.87 -43.07
CA LYS A 482 -10.49 2.13 -43.69
C LYS A 482 -10.68 3.17 -42.58
N ASP A 483 -10.85 4.42 -42.99
CA ASP A 483 -11.20 5.53 -42.09
C ASP A 483 -10.12 5.86 -41.05
N HIS A 484 -8.86 5.47 -41.30
CA HIS A 484 -7.71 6.05 -40.62
C HIS A 484 -7.46 7.47 -41.13
N THR A 485 -6.89 8.33 -40.28
CA THR A 485 -6.63 9.72 -40.66
C THR A 485 -5.33 10.24 -40.09
N LEU A 486 -4.80 11.29 -40.73
CA LEU A 486 -3.62 12.02 -40.32
C LEU A 486 -3.99 13.38 -39.72
N ILE A 487 -3.36 13.72 -38.61
CA ILE A 487 -3.54 15.02 -37.96
C ILE A 487 -2.16 15.61 -37.65
N GLU A 488 -1.88 16.75 -38.27
CA GLU A 488 -0.68 17.53 -37.98
C GLU A 488 -0.98 18.52 -36.86
N ALA A 489 -0.16 18.53 -35.82
CA ALA A 489 -0.25 19.51 -34.74
C ALA A 489 1.09 19.59 -33.98
N ASP A 490 1.50 20.79 -33.59
CA ASP A 490 2.66 20.97 -32.72
C ASP A 490 2.21 21.05 -31.26
N LEU A 491 2.54 20.04 -30.45
CA LEU A 491 2.15 20.02 -29.04
C LEU A 491 2.94 21.00 -28.16
N ARG A 492 3.90 21.75 -28.72
CA ARG A 492 4.52 22.91 -28.07
C ARG A 492 3.58 24.11 -28.06
N ASP A 493 2.62 24.16 -28.97
CA ASP A 493 1.58 25.17 -29.00
C ASP A 493 0.48 24.81 -27.99
N PRO A 494 0.25 25.62 -26.94
CA PRO A 494 -0.77 25.34 -25.94
C PRO A 494 -2.20 25.30 -26.51
N ASP A 495 -2.44 25.93 -27.67
CA ASP A 495 -3.75 26.02 -28.31
C ASP A 495 -4.00 24.89 -29.33
N ALA A 496 -2.98 24.07 -29.64
CA ALA A 496 -3.11 22.97 -30.59
C ALA A 496 -3.99 21.79 -30.10
N PRO A 497 -3.95 21.35 -28.82
CA PRO A 497 -4.68 20.16 -28.37
C PRO A 497 -6.20 20.19 -28.61
N PRO A 498 -6.93 21.30 -28.34
CA PRO A 498 -8.36 21.38 -28.65
C PRO A 498 -8.67 21.17 -30.15
N ALA A 499 -7.92 21.82 -31.04
CA ALA A 499 -8.13 21.71 -32.49
C ALA A 499 -7.78 20.30 -33.02
N LEU A 500 -6.74 19.70 -32.47
CA LEU A 500 -6.34 18.33 -32.76
C LEU A 500 -7.47 17.34 -32.41
N VAL A 501 -7.99 17.42 -31.18
CA VAL A 501 -9.05 16.51 -30.72
C VAL A 501 -10.35 16.76 -31.47
N ALA A 502 -10.72 18.02 -31.76
CA ALA A 502 -11.89 18.34 -32.58
C ALA A 502 -11.79 17.68 -33.96
N THR A 503 -10.63 17.78 -34.62
CA THR A 503 -10.37 17.13 -35.91
C THR A 503 -10.46 15.61 -35.81
N ALA A 504 -9.92 15.01 -34.74
CA ALA A 504 -9.99 13.57 -34.51
C ALA A 504 -11.43 13.10 -34.33
N VAL A 505 -12.23 13.83 -33.54
CA VAL A 505 -13.64 13.55 -33.30
C VAL A 505 -14.45 13.67 -34.58
N GLU A 506 -14.24 14.72 -35.38
CA GLU A 506 -14.91 14.93 -36.66
C GLU A 506 -14.64 13.77 -37.63
N ARG A 507 -13.38 13.38 -37.78
CA ARG A 507 -12.98 12.39 -38.79
C ARG A 507 -13.23 10.94 -38.37
N LEU A 508 -13.22 10.65 -37.07
CA LEU A 508 -13.42 9.29 -36.55
C LEU A 508 -14.82 9.06 -35.96
N GLY A 509 -15.66 10.09 -35.86
CA GLY A 509 -16.97 10.02 -35.19
C GLY A 509 -16.90 10.01 -33.66
N GLY A 510 -15.75 10.41 -33.08
CA GLY A 510 -15.46 10.36 -31.65
C GLY A 510 -14.08 9.81 -31.35
N VAL A 511 -13.66 9.83 -30.08
CA VAL A 511 -12.43 9.19 -29.60
C VAL A 511 -12.75 8.32 -28.38
N ASP A 512 -12.44 7.03 -28.46
CA ASP A 512 -12.70 6.04 -27.41
C ASP A 512 -11.40 5.56 -26.73
N VAL A 513 -10.26 5.75 -27.39
CA VAL A 513 -8.93 5.48 -26.83
C VAL A 513 -7.98 6.63 -27.15
N LEU A 514 -7.29 7.15 -26.14
CA LEU A 514 -6.16 8.06 -26.30
C LEU A 514 -4.86 7.36 -25.90
N VAL A 515 -3.86 7.45 -26.76
CA VAL A 515 -2.48 7.04 -26.44
C VAL A 515 -1.56 8.27 -26.44
N ASN A 516 -1.13 8.65 -25.23
CA ASN A 516 -0.15 9.71 -25.03
C ASN A 516 1.27 9.15 -25.23
N ASN A 517 1.69 9.05 -26.49
CA ASN A 517 2.99 8.55 -26.91
C ASN A 517 3.99 9.66 -27.31
N ALA A 518 3.52 10.82 -27.78
CA ALA A 518 4.41 11.91 -28.17
C ALA A 518 5.32 12.34 -27.01
N ALA A 519 6.62 12.41 -27.28
CA ALA A 519 7.59 12.89 -26.30
C ALA A 519 8.88 13.40 -26.96
N VAL A 520 9.43 14.47 -26.40
CA VAL A 520 10.80 14.92 -26.66
C VAL A 520 11.75 14.34 -25.61
N ASN A 521 12.95 13.99 -26.05
CA ASN A 521 14.03 13.51 -25.18
C ASN A 521 15.35 14.11 -25.67
N LEU A 522 15.75 15.23 -25.08
CA LEU A 522 16.92 16.01 -25.49
C LEU A 522 18.03 15.86 -24.43
N PRO A 523 19.28 15.54 -24.81
CA PRO A 523 20.39 15.49 -23.85
C PRO A 523 20.74 16.89 -23.38
N HIS A 524 20.97 17.02 -22.07
CA HIS A 524 21.35 18.29 -21.42
C HIS A 524 22.09 18.00 -20.10
N PRO A 525 23.30 17.39 -20.17
CA PRO A 525 24.10 17.14 -18.97
C PRO A 525 24.44 18.45 -18.25
N VAL A 526 24.36 18.45 -16.93
CA VAL A 526 24.54 19.65 -16.08
C VAL A 526 25.90 20.32 -16.31
N ALA A 527 26.94 19.54 -16.56
CA ALA A 527 28.31 20.05 -16.70
C ALA A 527 28.54 20.82 -18.01
N ASP A 528 27.84 20.44 -19.09
CA ASP A 528 28.18 20.89 -20.45
C ASP A 528 27.09 21.74 -21.11
N THR A 529 25.95 21.93 -20.44
CA THR A 529 24.81 22.67 -21.00
C THR A 529 24.77 24.09 -20.47
N SER A 530 24.73 25.09 -21.35
CA SER A 530 24.53 26.49 -20.95
C SER A 530 23.16 26.66 -20.27
N PHE A 531 23.02 27.64 -19.37
CA PHE A 531 21.74 27.86 -18.69
C PHE A 531 20.59 28.21 -19.66
N GLU A 532 20.90 28.89 -20.77
CA GLU A 532 19.93 29.20 -21.83
C GLU A 532 19.41 27.94 -22.50
N GLU A 533 20.31 27.06 -22.94
CA GLU A 533 19.95 25.79 -23.58
C GLU A 533 19.24 24.87 -22.58
N TRP A 534 19.72 24.80 -21.35
CA TRP A 534 19.07 24.08 -20.25
C TRP A 534 17.61 24.52 -20.09
N SER A 535 17.37 25.84 -19.98
CA SER A 535 16.03 26.40 -19.82
C SER A 535 15.14 26.12 -21.03
N ARG A 536 15.70 26.18 -22.25
CA ARG A 536 14.99 25.89 -23.49
C ARG A 536 14.54 24.42 -23.53
N VAL A 537 15.44 23.49 -23.24
CA VAL A 537 15.16 22.04 -23.19
C VAL A 537 14.10 21.72 -22.15
N TRP A 538 14.15 22.34 -20.97
CA TRP A 538 13.13 22.15 -19.93
C TRP A 538 11.74 22.60 -20.38
N ARG A 539 11.61 23.80 -20.96
CA ARG A 539 10.32 24.29 -21.47
C ARG A 539 9.77 23.36 -22.55
N GLU A 540 10.57 23.07 -23.57
CA GLU A 540 10.15 22.17 -24.66
C GLU A 540 9.73 20.79 -24.15
N THR A 541 10.42 20.25 -23.14
CA THR A 541 10.07 18.97 -22.52
C THR A 541 8.77 19.03 -21.73
N VAL A 542 8.55 20.11 -20.96
CA VAL A 542 7.31 20.30 -20.19
C VAL A 542 6.12 20.49 -21.13
N ASP A 543 6.27 21.33 -22.14
CA ASP A 543 5.20 21.68 -23.09
C ASP A 543 4.70 20.41 -23.81
N VAL A 544 5.60 19.58 -24.33
CA VAL A 544 5.21 18.37 -25.07
C VAL A 544 4.83 17.22 -24.13
N ASN A 545 5.72 16.85 -23.19
CA ASN A 545 5.59 15.57 -22.47
C ASN A 545 4.56 15.64 -21.33
N ILE A 546 4.28 16.84 -20.80
CA ILE A 546 3.37 17.05 -19.67
C ILE A 546 2.12 17.79 -20.12
N LEU A 547 2.27 19.05 -20.60
CA LEU A 547 1.12 19.90 -20.91
C LEU A 547 0.34 19.37 -22.12
N GLY A 548 1.02 18.97 -23.19
CA GLY A 548 0.41 18.35 -24.35
C GLY A 548 -0.41 17.11 -23.98
N ALA A 549 0.15 16.20 -23.19
CA ALA A 549 -0.56 15.01 -22.71
C ALA A 549 -1.74 15.38 -21.80
N ALA A 550 -1.58 16.33 -20.88
CA ALA A 550 -2.63 16.77 -19.97
C ALA A 550 -3.81 17.41 -20.70
N HIS A 551 -3.53 18.31 -21.65
CA HIS A 551 -4.56 18.99 -22.44
C HIS A 551 -5.30 18.00 -23.33
N LEU A 552 -4.60 17.09 -24.00
CA LEU A 552 -5.24 16.05 -24.81
C LEU A 552 -6.09 15.10 -23.96
N SER A 553 -5.58 14.64 -22.82
CA SER A 553 -6.35 13.80 -21.90
C SER A 553 -7.61 14.50 -21.40
N HIS A 554 -7.53 15.79 -21.07
CA HIS A 554 -8.70 16.58 -20.70
C HIS A 554 -9.73 16.65 -21.84
N GLN A 555 -9.32 17.03 -23.04
CA GLN A 555 -10.21 17.18 -24.20
C GLN A 555 -10.86 15.86 -24.62
N VAL A 556 -10.08 14.77 -24.66
CA VAL A 556 -10.61 13.44 -25.01
C VAL A 556 -11.53 12.90 -23.91
N ALA A 557 -11.18 13.05 -22.63
CA ALA A 557 -12.05 12.62 -21.53
C ALA A 557 -13.39 13.39 -21.56
N ARG A 558 -13.37 14.70 -21.81
CA ARG A 558 -14.58 15.49 -22.04
C ARG A 558 -15.44 14.93 -23.18
N ASN A 559 -14.83 14.63 -24.33
CA ASN A 559 -15.53 14.03 -25.46
C ASN A 559 -16.19 12.68 -25.09
N MET A 560 -15.48 11.81 -24.37
CA MET A 560 -16.01 10.52 -23.92
C MET A 560 -17.20 10.69 -22.96
N ILE A 561 -17.07 11.61 -21.99
CA ILE A 561 -18.12 11.92 -21.00
C ILE A 561 -19.37 12.47 -21.69
N GLU A 562 -19.21 13.43 -22.60
CA GLU A 562 -20.32 14.04 -23.35
C GLU A 562 -21.06 13.03 -24.22
N ARG A 563 -20.32 12.08 -24.80
CA ARG A 563 -20.88 10.97 -25.59
C ARG A 563 -21.47 9.85 -24.71
N GLY A 564 -21.21 9.85 -23.40
CA GLY A 564 -21.63 8.79 -22.49
C GLY A 564 -20.99 7.43 -22.76
N VAL A 565 -19.77 7.41 -23.31
CA VAL A 565 -19.06 6.17 -23.68
C VAL A 565 -17.97 5.83 -22.68
N ARG A 566 -17.77 4.54 -22.45
CA ARG A 566 -16.60 4.02 -21.75
C ARG A 566 -15.37 4.24 -22.62
N GLY A 567 -14.25 4.61 -22.00
CA GLY A 567 -13.04 4.99 -22.73
C GLY A 567 -11.77 4.51 -22.07
N ARG A 568 -10.65 4.70 -22.76
CA ARG A 568 -9.31 4.34 -22.26
C ARG A 568 -8.30 5.43 -22.55
N ILE A 569 -7.43 5.70 -21.59
CA ILE A 569 -6.25 6.56 -21.78
C ILE A 569 -5.01 5.75 -21.40
N VAL A 570 -4.07 5.61 -22.33
CA VAL A 570 -2.80 4.93 -22.08
C VAL A 570 -1.64 5.90 -22.23
N ASN A 571 -0.87 6.08 -21.16
CA ASN A 571 0.29 6.95 -21.15
C ASN A 571 1.57 6.15 -21.38
N ILE A 572 2.40 6.59 -22.33
CA ILE A 572 3.71 6.01 -22.57
C ILE A 572 4.74 6.71 -21.69
N GLY A 573 5.05 6.06 -20.57
CA GLY A 573 6.01 6.50 -19.58
C GLY A 573 7.46 6.12 -19.93
N SER A 574 8.25 5.86 -18.89
CA SER A 574 9.61 5.33 -19.00
C SER A 574 10.07 4.81 -17.65
N ARG A 575 10.91 3.76 -17.63
CA ARG A 575 11.63 3.37 -16.40
C ARG A 575 12.51 4.51 -15.85
N GLY A 576 12.91 5.46 -16.70
CA GLY A 576 13.66 6.66 -16.30
C GLY A 576 12.89 7.58 -15.34
N ALA A 577 11.56 7.44 -15.24
CA ALA A 577 10.75 8.12 -14.24
C ALA A 577 11.09 7.71 -12.80
N PHE A 578 11.58 6.48 -12.61
CA PHE A 578 11.86 5.90 -11.30
C PHE A 578 13.36 5.86 -11.00
N LYS A 579 14.17 5.50 -12.02
CA LYS A 579 15.63 5.43 -11.90
C LYS A 579 16.31 6.81 -11.95
N GLY A 580 15.65 7.80 -12.56
CA GLY A 580 16.28 9.05 -12.99
C GLY A 580 17.08 8.90 -14.28
N GLU A 581 17.31 10.01 -14.97
CA GLU A 581 18.06 10.10 -16.23
C GLU A 581 19.08 11.24 -16.13
N PRO A 582 20.32 10.97 -15.68
CA PRO A 582 21.30 12.01 -15.36
C PRO A 582 21.66 12.95 -16.52
N ASP A 583 21.72 12.42 -17.75
CA ASP A 583 22.03 13.22 -18.95
C ASP A 583 20.77 13.82 -19.59
N HIS A 584 19.59 13.48 -19.08
CA HIS A 584 18.29 13.93 -19.56
C HIS A 584 17.30 14.26 -18.42
N PRO A 585 17.67 15.11 -17.44
CA PRO A 585 16.89 15.27 -16.21
C PRO A 585 15.46 15.78 -16.46
N ALA A 586 15.24 16.69 -17.42
CA ALA A 586 13.89 17.13 -17.80
C ALA A 586 13.01 15.98 -18.31
N TYR A 587 13.58 15.05 -19.07
CA TYR A 587 12.86 13.89 -19.59
C TYR A 587 12.42 12.96 -18.46
N GLY A 588 13.35 12.57 -17.57
CA GLY A 588 13.04 11.73 -16.41
C GLY A 588 11.94 12.34 -15.53
N ALA A 589 12.07 13.64 -15.21
CA ALA A 589 11.06 14.38 -14.45
C ALA A 589 9.70 14.41 -15.17
N SER A 590 9.68 14.65 -16.48
CA SER A 590 8.43 14.68 -17.25
C SER A 590 7.70 13.34 -17.28
N LYS A 591 8.42 12.21 -17.32
CA LYS A 591 7.81 10.88 -17.31
C LYS A 591 7.26 10.51 -15.93
N ALA A 592 7.90 10.95 -14.85
CA ALA A 592 7.33 10.85 -13.51
C ALA A 592 6.04 11.69 -13.35
N ALA A 593 6.05 12.93 -13.87
CA ALA A 593 4.87 13.78 -13.89
C ALA A 593 3.72 13.15 -14.69
N LEU A 594 4.01 12.54 -15.85
CA LEU A 594 3.03 11.84 -16.67
C LEU A 594 2.39 10.64 -15.96
N HIS A 595 3.16 9.85 -15.20
CA HIS A 595 2.61 8.75 -14.40
C HIS A 595 1.65 9.28 -13.33
N SER A 596 2.07 10.30 -12.57
CA SER A 596 1.25 10.90 -11.51
C SER A 596 -0.03 11.56 -12.06
N LEU A 597 0.06 12.21 -13.23
CA LEU A 597 -1.09 12.72 -13.96
C LEU A 597 -2.07 11.60 -14.32
N GLY A 598 -1.58 10.50 -14.89
CA GLY A 598 -2.39 9.34 -15.24
C GLY A 598 -3.12 8.74 -14.04
N GLN A 599 -2.43 8.58 -12.90
CA GLN A 599 -3.02 8.07 -11.66
C GLN A 599 -4.11 8.99 -11.11
N SER A 600 -3.90 10.31 -11.17
CA SER A 600 -4.90 11.29 -10.74
C SER A 600 -6.14 11.24 -11.63
N LEU A 601 -5.96 11.16 -12.95
CA LEU A 601 -7.05 11.03 -13.90
C LEU A 601 -7.79 9.68 -13.77
N ALA A 602 -7.08 8.59 -13.46
CA ALA A 602 -7.71 7.28 -13.23
C ALA A 602 -8.80 7.35 -12.15
N VAL A 603 -8.50 7.99 -11.02
CA VAL A 603 -9.47 8.18 -9.93
C VAL A 603 -10.61 9.09 -10.35
N SER A 604 -10.29 10.22 -10.99
CA SER A 604 -11.30 11.22 -11.40
C SER A 604 -12.24 10.72 -12.49
N LEU A 605 -11.78 9.85 -13.38
CA LEU A 605 -12.51 9.42 -14.57
C LEU A 605 -13.20 8.04 -14.40
N ALA A 606 -12.88 7.31 -13.33
CA ALA A 606 -13.52 6.02 -13.01
C ALA A 606 -15.05 6.09 -12.92
N PRO A 607 -15.69 7.12 -12.30
CA PRO A 607 -17.16 7.24 -12.27
C PRO A 607 -17.80 7.35 -13.68
N HIS A 608 -17.01 7.73 -14.68
CA HIS A 608 -17.45 7.84 -16.07
C HIS A 608 -17.14 6.58 -16.91
N GLY A 609 -16.61 5.51 -16.29
CA GLY A 609 -16.23 4.28 -17.00
C GLY A 609 -15.01 4.45 -17.91
N ILE A 610 -14.18 5.46 -17.65
CA ILE A 610 -12.94 5.72 -18.39
C ILE A 610 -11.76 5.27 -17.52
N ALA A 611 -11.02 4.27 -17.99
CA ALA A 611 -9.83 3.77 -17.30
C ALA A 611 -8.56 4.44 -17.83
N VAL A 612 -7.61 4.72 -16.93
CA VAL A 612 -6.34 5.36 -17.28
C VAL A 612 -5.20 4.50 -16.76
N ALA A 613 -4.30 4.06 -17.63
CA ALA A 613 -3.13 3.28 -17.25
C ALA A 613 -1.86 3.86 -17.88
N SER A 614 -0.71 3.59 -17.28
CA SER A 614 0.58 3.95 -17.84
C SER A 614 1.45 2.71 -18.03
N ILE A 615 2.39 2.79 -18.96
CA ILE A 615 3.49 1.81 -19.05
C ILE A 615 4.81 2.50 -18.75
N ALA A 616 5.78 1.78 -18.20
CA ALA A 616 7.14 2.24 -17.98
C ALA A 616 8.13 1.38 -18.79
N PRO A 617 8.34 1.71 -20.08
CA PRO A 617 9.23 0.92 -20.91
C PRO A 617 10.71 1.09 -20.54
N GLY A 618 11.47 0.03 -20.81
CA GLY A 618 12.92 0.04 -20.83
C GLY A 618 13.45 0.61 -22.15
N PHE A 619 14.64 0.17 -22.54
CA PHE A 619 15.10 0.42 -23.91
C PHE A 619 14.24 -0.39 -24.90
N ILE A 620 13.91 0.23 -26.03
CA ILE A 620 13.12 -0.36 -27.12
C ILE A 620 13.93 -0.24 -28.40
N ALA A 621 14.03 -1.30 -29.19
CA ALA A 621 14.69 -1.30 -30.50
C ALA A 621 13.91 -0.43 -31.50
N THR A 622 14.10 0.89 -31.42
CA THR A 622 13.60 1.87 -32.39
C THR A 622 14.77 2.59 -33.04
N GLU A 623 14.58 3.07 -34.26
CA GLU A 623 15.58 3.85 -35.01
C GLU A 623 16.17 5.01 -34.17
N ARG A 624 15.33 5.64 -33.34
CA ARG A 624 15.72 6.77 -32.47
C ARG A 624 16.79 6.43 -31.44
N VAL A 625 16.87 5.18 -30.99
CA VAL A 625 17.81 4.76 -29.93
C VAL A 625 18.76 3.66 -30.37
N ALA A 626 18.74 3.26 -31.64
CA ALA A 626 19.64 2.23 -32.18
C ALA A 626 21.13 2.51 -31.87
N HIS A 627 21.54 3.78 -31.93
CA HIS A 627 22.90 4.21 -31.60
C HIS A 627 23.24 4.15 -30.09
N ARG A 628 22.24 4.00 -29.21
CA ARG A 628 22.40 3.90 -27.75
C ARG A 628 22.35 2.46 -27.25
N ILE A 629 22.06 1.48 -28.10
CA ILE A 629 22.00 0.07 -27.71
C ILE A 629 23.44 -0.48 -27.73
N THR A 630 24.14 -0.33 -26.61
CA THR A 630 25.46 -0.94 -26.36
C THR A 630 25.31 -2.30 -25.68
N ASP A 631 26.40 -3.06 -25.60
CA ASP A 631 26.44 -4.30 -24.82
C ASP A 631 26.08 -4.05 -23.34
N GLU A 632 26.43 -2.88 -22.78
CA GLU A 632 26.04 -2.51 -21.41
C GLU A 632 24.53 -2.27 -21.29
N VAL A 633 23.89 -1.74 -22.33
CA VAL A 633 22.43 -1.56 -22.37
C VAL A 633 21.71 -2.90 -22.50
N LEU A 634 22.23 -3.82 -23.30
CA LEU A 634 21.68 -5.18 -23.42
C LEU A 634 21.80 -5.93 -22.10
N ALA A 635 22.93 -5.79 -21.40
CA ALA A 635 23.21 -6.42 -20.12
C ALA A 635 22.37 -5.87 -18.95
N GLN A 636 21.72 -4.70 -19.10
CA GLN A 636 20.80 -4.18 -18.07
C GLN A 636 19.55 -5.06 -17.91
N SER A 637 19.16 -5.80 -18.94
CA SER A 637 18.04 -6.74 -18.89
C SER A 637 18.59 -8.16 -18.72
N PRO A 638 18.09 -8.96 -17.77
CA PRO A 638 18.44 -10.39 -17.68
C PRO A 638 18.06 -11.20 -18.93
N PHE A 639 17.21 -10.66 -19.81
CA PHE A 639 16.90 -11.26 -21.11
C PHE A 639 18.00 -11.02 -22.17
N GLY A 640 19.03 -10.24 -21.86
CA GLY A 640 20.16 -9.96 -22.77
C GLY A 640 19.77 -9.20 -24.04
N ARG A 641 18.60 -8.54 -24.04
CA ARG A 641 18.06 -7.79 -25.16
C ARG A 641 17.17 -6.64 -24.70
N VAL A 642 16.92 -5.71 -25.62
CA VAL A 642 15.89 -4.69 -25.50
C VAL A 642 14.55 -5.19 -26.06
N ALA A 643 13.45 -4.53 -25.68
CA ALA A 643 12.12 -4.87 -26.20
C ALA A 643 11.98 -4.46 -27.67
N THR A 644 11.17 -5.16 -28.45
CA THR A 644 10.72 -4.67 -29.76
C THR A 644 9.54 -3.71 -29.60
N PRO A 645 9.31 -2.78 -30.53
CA PRO A 645 8.13 -1.90 -30.50
C PRO A 645 6.81 -2.66 -30.44
N GLU A 646 6.73 -3.83 -31.07
CA GLU A 646 5.54 -4.67 -31.14
C GLU A 646 5.19 -5.28 -29.77
N GLU A 647 6.19 -5.67 -28.97
CA GLU A 647 5.98 -6.16 -27.61
C GLU A 647 5.33 -5.08 -26.72
N ILE A 648 5.77 -3.82 -26.90
CA ILE A 648 5.19 -2.69 -26.19
C ILE A 648 3.78 -2.36 -26.71
N ALA A 649 3.58 -2.41 -28.02
CA ALA A 649 2.28 -2.18 -28.65
C ALA A 649 1.22 -3.20 -28.19
N ALA A 650 1.60 -4.47 -28.02
CA ALA A 650 0.71 -5.51 -27.50
C ALA A 650 0.20 -5.19 -26.08
N ALA A 651 1.07 -4.68 -25.21
CA ALA A 651 0.68 -4.25 -23.87
C ALA A 651 -0.23 -3.03 -23.89
N VAL A 652 0.06 -2.04 -24.74
CA VAL A 652 -0.82 -0.86 -24.93
C VAL A 652 -2.21 -1.28 -25.41
N LEU A 653 -2.27 -2.21 -26.38
CA LEU A 653 -3.53 -2.73 -26.91
C LEU A 653 -4.33 -3.46 -25.82
N HIS A 654 -3.67 -4.21 -24.93
CA HIS A 654 -4.32 -4.84 -23.79
C HIS A 654 -4.80 -3.83 -22.75
N LEU A 655 -3.99 -2.84 -22.36
CA LEU A 655 -4.41 -1.80 -21.41
C LEU A 655 -5.56 -0.95 -21.93
N ALA A 656 -5.68 -0.83 -23.25
CA ALA A 656 -6.82 -0.22 -23.90
C ALA A 656 -8.03 -1.16 -24.03
N SER A 657 -7.99 -2.41 -23.59
CA SER A 657 -9.11 -3.35 -23.75
C SER A 657 -10.10 -3.27 -22.58
N PRO A 658 -11.34 -3.77 -22.76
CA PRO A 658 -12.31 -3.90 -21.67
C PRO A 658 -11.78 -4.73 -20.50
N GLU A 659 -11.04 -5.80 -20.79
CA GLU A 659 -10.50 -6.74 -19.80
C GLU A 659 -9.44 -6.12 -18.87
N ALA A 660 -8.84 -5.01 -19.27
CA ALA A 660 -7.84 -4.29 -18.46
C ALA A 660 -8.44 -3.16 -17.61
N GLU A 661 -9.76 -3.07 -17.44
CA GLU A 661 -10.40 -2.01 -16.66
C GLU A 661 -9.84 -1.92 -15.22
N TRP A 662 -9.52 -3.07 -14.61
CA TRP A 662 -8.96 -3.15 -13.26
C TRP A 662 -7.49 -2.73 -13.18
N ALA A 663 -6.83 -2.51 -14.32
CA ALA A 663 -5.49 -1.94 -14.37
C ALA A 663 -5.51 -0.39 -14.32
N SER A 664 -6.67 0.25 -14.16
CA SER A 664 -6.77 1.71 -14.02
C SER A 664 -5.95 2.20 -12.80
N GLY A 665 -5.15 3.25 -13.01
CA GLY A 665 -4.22 3.79 -12.02
C GLY A 665 -2.87 3.08 -11.96
N SER A 666 -2.67 1.98 -12.70
CA SER A 666 -1.39 1.26 -12.71
C SER A 666 -0.33 1.95 -13.56
N VAL A 667 0.93 1.73 -13.18
CA VAL A 667 2.10 1.94 -14.03
C VAL A 667 2.74 0.57 -14.27
N LEU A 668 2.53 0.00 -15.45
CA LEU A 668 3.05 -1.33 -15.76
C LEU A 668 4.52 -1.25 -16.17
N ASP A 669 5.40 -1.90 -15.42
CA ASP A 669 6.80 -2.07 -15.82
C ASP A 669 6.89 -2.96 -17.05
N LEU A 670 7.40 -2.38 -18.14
CA LEU A 670 7.56 -3.06 -19.42
C LEU A 670 9.00 -2.89 -19.93
N ASN A 671 9.94 -3.23 -19.05
CA ASN A 671 11.34 -2.89 -19.19
C ASN A 671 12.30 -4.11 -19.19
N GLY A 672 11.75 -5.32 -19.30
CA GLY A 672 12.53 -6.56 -19.34
C GLY A 672 13.27 -6.85 -18.04
N ALA A 673 12.69 -6.49 -16.88
CA ALA A 673 13.32 -6.60 -15.57
C ALA A 673 14.67 -5.85 -15.46
N SER A 674 14.84 -4.79 -16.25
CA SER A 674 16.03 -3.93 -16.14
C SER A 674 15.95 -2.92 -14.98
N TYR A 675 14.75 -2.74 -14.43
CA TYR A 675 14.47 -1.90 -13.27
C TYR A 675 13.10 -2.27 -12.69
N LEU A 676 12.92 -2.23 -11.37
CA LEU A 676 11.64 -2.47 -10.68
C LEU A 676 11.37 -1.29 -9.73
N HIS A 677 10.16 -0.74 -9.74
CA HIS A 677 9.79 0.47 -8.98
C HIS A 677 8.88 0.21 -7.79
#